data_AF-N0E1X5-F1
#
_entry.id   AF-N0E1X5-F1
#
_cell.length_a   1.000
_cell.length_b   1.000
_cell.length_c   1.000
_cell.angle_alpha   90.00
_cell.angle_beta   90.00
_cell.angle_gamma   90.00
#
_symmetry.space_group_name_H-M   'P 1'
#
loop_
_entity.id
_entity.type
_entity.pdbx_description
1 polymer ?
#
loop_
_entity_poly.entity_id
_entity_poly.type
_entity_poly.pdbx_seq_one_letter_code
_entity_poly.pdbx_strand_id
1 'polypeptide(L)'
;MTSQLRRQVHNTGRRRAWVIWLVGLSVYGLAVFHRTSLGVAGILAAERFGISASQLATFTVVQLGVYAAMQIPVGVLLDRFGSRRLMLVGLGLMTVGQFWFAFAQDFTGGLAARVLLGIGDAMIFTSLLRLVALWFRVKQAPMVTQITGVLGQLGAIASASPLAYGLKQWGWTTSFTVAASVGVVLSVLLFFVVKDSPYTGDSIERIKVRALARTLAEVWDNPGTRLGLWVHFSTMFGGTVFVMLWGYPFLVAGQGLSPETASALLVVMTVSSMAAGPLLGLATARVPVHRSLMVIGIVLLICVVWAAVLLWPGRAPLWLLVLLIVVLAIGGPGSMVGFDLARTFHPSERLGRATGVVNIGGFIASLLAMAGIGLVLDLRAPGGPDTYTTADFKAAMSVQFLFWGVGLVQLVRYRRKGREFIAEVPGAIEALRAGEALLPGISLLPDDVPVTRDDESMHIPDDRDFEALVDELAARHADTLTREDVADAVSAARSRLSEHSHHPEFLEVLVARAAREDLADRVAAQGGSPLGVRTLVFVSTHDSVRSRIAAAWAEHLGGRHVDVRTAGPEPLGHDNPLVERVLAEQGVPLAQAGHDVADDVVHSADMVIELGADVPRVPGRRHVRWDIADPHGKSVDAIRRVRDDIGERVCGLLEDLGVGGARS
;
A
#
# COMPACT_ATOMS: atom_id res chain seq x y z
N MET A 1 -5.59 3.44 -23.87
CA MET A 1 -5.75 3.55 -22.40
C MET A 1 -4.37 3.70 -21.80
N THR A 2 -3.88 4.93 -21.70
CA THR A 2 -2.55 5.26 -21.17
C THR A 2 -2.61 5.30 -19.65
N SER A 3 -1.97 4.31 -19.03
CA SER A 3 -1.67 4.28 -17.59
C SER A 3 -0.79 5.49 -17.26
N GLN A 4 -1.28 6.38 -16.38
CA GLN A 4 -0.42 7.41 -15.80
C GLN A 4 0.66 6.71 -14.98
N LEU A 5 1.92 6.78 -15.44
CA LEU A 5 3.09 6.29 -14.72
C LEU A 5 3.07 6.82 -13.28
N ARG A 6 2.89 5.91 -12.30
CA ARG A 6 2.92 6.25 -10.88
C ARG A 6 4.31 6.77 -10.52
N ARG A 7 4.48 8.09 -10.53
CA ARG A 7 5.76 8.69 -10.16
C ARG A 7 5.97 8.55 -8.64
N GLN A 8 7.06 7.91 -8.24
CA GLN A 8 7.46 7.83 -6.85
C GLN A 8 7.94 9.21 -6.39
N VAL A 9 7.21 9.85 -5.48
CA VAL A 9 7.53 11.19 -4.96
C VAL A 9 8.25 11.11 -3.62
N HIS A 10 8.15 9.98 -2.92
CA HIS A 10 8.78 9.78 -1.63
C HIS A 10 9.61 8.49 -1.58
N ASN A 11 10.81 8.57 -0.99
CA ASN A 11 11.68 7.43 -0.80
C ASN A 11 11.05 6.39 0.16
N THR A 12 10.93 5.15 -0.31
CA THR A 12 10.44 4.01 0.47
C THR A 12 11.54 3.48 1.43
N GLY A 13 11.13 3.02 2.61
CA GLY A 13 12.01 2.42 3.61
C GLY A 13 13.04 3.36 4.28
N ARG A 14 12.93 4.67 4.09
CA ARG A 14 13.80 5.70 4.70
C ARG A 14 13.12 6.40 5.89
N ARG A 15 13.77 7.43 6.46
CA ARG A 15 13.33 8.17 7.67
C ARG A 15 11.83 8.52 7.69
N ARG A 16 11.28 8.98 6.56
CA ARG A 16 9.86 9.36 6.48
C ARG A 16 8.92 8.16 6.68
N ALA A 17 9.22 7.00 6.11
CA ALA A 17 8.44 5.78 6.28
C ALA A 17 8.39 5.37 7.75
N TRP A 18 9.53 5.43 8.45
CA TRP A 18 9.62 5.15 9.88
C TRP A 18 8.82 6.14 10.74
N VAL A 19 8.82 7.42 10.40
CA VAL A 19 8.03 8.43 11.12
C VAL A 19 6.53 8.20 10.92
N ILE A 20 6.07 7.96 9.68
CA ILE A 20 4.67 7.63 9.37
C ILE A 20 4.24 6.37 10.13
N TRP A 21 5.09 5.35 10.10
CA TRP A 21 4.85 4.10 10.81
C TRP A 21 4.79 4.28 12.32
N LEU A 22 5.68 5.06 12.93
CA LEU A 22 5.69 5.29 14.38
C LEU A 22 4.42 6.00 14.87
N VAL A 23 3.92 6.97 14.10
CA VAL A 23 2.65 7.63 14.40
C VAL A 23 1.48 6.65 14.28
N GLY A 24 1.42 5.89 13.18
CA GLY A 24 0.40 4.87 13.01
C GLY A 24 0.45 3.77 14.07
N LEU A 25 1.66 3.36 14.48
CA LEU A 25 1.90 2.40 15.55
C LEU A 25 1.43 2.92 16.90
N SER A 26 1.62 4.21 17.18
CA SER A 26 1.15 4.84 18.42
C SER A 26 -0.38 4.86 18.50
N VAL A 27 -1.05 5.10 17.37
CA VAL A 27 -2.52 4.98 17.25
C VAL A 27 -2.96 3.53 17.46
N TYR A 28 -2.25 2.55 16.89
CA TYR A 28 -2.53 1.15 17.14
C TYR A 28 -2.31 0.74 18.61
N GLY A 29 -1.24 1.22 19.25
CA GLY A 29 -0.99 1.01 20.67
C GLY A 29 -2.11 1.57 21.55
N LEU A 30 -2.61 2.78 21.24
CA LEU A 30 -3.78 3.34 21.93
C LEU A 30 -5.04 2.48 21.70
N ALA A 31 -5.21 1.91 20.51
CA ALA A 31 -6.32 1.00 20.23
C ALA A 31 -6.27 -0.28 21.05
N VAL A 32 -5.09 -0.90 21.14
CA VAL A 32 -4.86 -2.06 22.01
C VAL A 32 -5.12 -1.70 23.47
N PHE A 33 -4.67 -0.53 23.93
CA PHE A 33 -4.94 -0.03 25.29
C PHE A 33 -6.45 0.03 25.58
N HIS A 34 -7.25 0.66 24.71
CA HIS A 34 -8.69 0.79 24.92
C HIS A 34 -9.39 -0.58 24.95
N ARG A 35 -8.97 -1.49 24.06
CA ARG A 35 -9.48 -2.86 23.97
C ARG A 35 -9.22 -3.67 25.24
N THR A 36 -8.05 -3.51 25.85
CA THR A 36 -7.59 -4.34 26.99
C THR A 36 -7.83 -3.68 28.35
N SER A 37 -8.18 -2.40 28.39
CA SER A 37 -8.44 -1.62 29.62
C SER A 37 -9.47 -2.24 30.59
N LEU A 38 -10.49 -2.94 30.08
CA LEU A 38 -11.48 -3.60 30.94
C LEU A 38 -10.94 -4.80 31.71
N GLY A 39 -9.82 -5.40 31.26
CA GLY A 39 -9.19 -6.49 32.00
C GLY A 39 -8.76 -6.05 33.40
N VAL A 40 -8.32 -4.79 33.55
CA VAL A 40 -7.92 -4.20 34.83
C VAL A 40 -9.05 -3.44 35.49
N ALA A 41 -9.86 -2.72 34.70
CA ALA A 41 -10.96 -1.92 35.22
C ALA A 41 -12.23 -2.74 35.51
N GLY A 42 -12.22 -4.06 35.32
CA GLY A 42 -13.43 -4.89 35.31
C GLY A 42 -14.23 -4.86 36.62
N ILE A 43 -13.57 -4.97 37.78
CA ILE A 43 -14.23 -4.92 39.09
C ILE A 43 -14.88 -3.55 39.31
N LEU A 44 -14.13 -2.48 39.07
CA LEU A 44 -14.61 -1.10 39.14
C LEU A 44 -15.77 -0.85 38.17
N ALA A 45 -15.75 -1.47 36.99
CA ALA A 45 -16.83 -1.39 36.02
C ALA A 45 -18.09 -2.09 36.54
N ALA A 46 -17.95 -3.29 37.12
CA ALA A 46 -19.06 -4.02 37.71
C ALA A 46 -19.75 -3.22 38.83
N GLU A 47 -18.95 -2.62 39.72
CA GLU A 47 -19.46 -1.74 40.78
C GLU A 47 -20.12 -0.48 40.21
N ARG A 48 -19.45 0.21 39.27
CA ARG A 48 -19.95 1.47 38.70
C ARG A 48 -21.28 1.30 37.98
N PHE A 49 -21.43 0.23 37.21
CA PHE A 49 -22.63 -0.01 36.40
C PHE A 49 -23.65 -0.91 37.09
N GLY A 50 -23.34 -1.43 38.29
CA GLY A 50 -24.21 -2.35 39.02
C GLY A 50 -24.51 -3.63 38.24
N ILE A 51 -23.51 -4.18 37.56
CA ILE A 51 -23.69 -5.29 36.59
C ILE A 51 -23.08 -6.61 37.05
N SER A 52 -23.66 -7.70 36.57
CA SER A 52 -23.15 -9.06 36.79
C SER A 52 -21.84 -9.31 36.02
N ALA A 53 -21.14 -10.41 36.37
CA ALA A 53 -19.97 -10.88 35.62
C ALA A 53 -20.29 -11.20 34.14
N SER A 54 -21.48 -11.72 33.83
CA SER A 54 -21.91 -12.00 32.45
C SER A 54 -22.16 -10.72 31.65
N GLN A 55 -22.75 -9.70 32.28
CA GLN A 55 -22.90 -8.37 31.69
C GLN A 55 -21.53 -7.70 31.50
N LEU A 56 -20.61 -7.83 32.45
CA LEU A 56 -19.24 -7.31 32.32
C LEU A 56 -18.50 -7.94 31.12
N ALA A 57 -18.60 -9.27 30.96
CA ALA A 57 -18.04 -9.98 29.81
C ALA A 57 -18.63 -9.49 28.47
N THR A 58 -19.89 -9.08 28.47
CA THR A 58 -20.59 -8.57 27.28
C THR A 58 -19.92 -7.31 26.71
N PHE A 59 -19.32 -6.44 27.53
CA PHE A 59 -18.57 -5.28 27.01
C PHE A 59 -17.39 -5.68 26.12
N THR A 60 -16.63 -6.70 26.54
CA THR A 60 -15.48 -7.20 25.77
C THR A 60 -15.96 -7.93 24.51
N VAL A 61 -16.97 -8.79 24.65
CA VAL A 61 -17.52 -9.56 23.54
C VAL A 61 -18.15 -8.66 22.48
N VAL A 62 -18.91 -7.62 22.86
CA VAL A 62 -19.54 -6.73 21.88
C VAL A 62 -18.50 -5.94 21.09
N GLN A 63 -17.44 -5.47 21.75
CA GLN A 63 -16.40 -4.69 21.08
C GLN A 63 -15.65 -5.55 20.05
N LEU A 64 -15.27 -6.78 20.43
CA LEU A 64 -14.63 -7.75 19.53
C LEU A 64 -15.57 -8.20 18.41
N GLY A 65 -16.84 -8.40 18.70
CA GLY A 65 -17.88 -8.76 17.72
C GLY A 65 -18.09 -7.67 16.68
N VAL A 66 -18.22 -6.42 17.11
CA VAL A 66 -18.32 -5.26 16.22
C VAL A 66 -17.05 -5.10 15.40
N TYR A 67 -15.88 -5.25 16.01
CA TYR A 67 -14.60 -5.22 15.29
C TYR A 67 -14.58 -6.26 14.15
N ALA A 68 -14.99 -7.50 14.44
CA ALA A 68 -15.05 -8.59 13.46
C ALA A 68 -16.04 -8.29 12.33
N ALA A 69 -17.26 -7.85 12.68
CA ALA A 69 -18.31 -7.48 11.73
C ALA A 69 -17.87 -6.34 10.80
N MET A 70 -17.05 -5.41 11.31
CA MET A 70 -16.55 -4.28 10.55
C MET A 70 -15.38 -4.62 9.61
N GLN A 71 -14.74 -5.79 9.69
CA GLN A 71 -13.53 -6.07 8.90
C GLN A 71 -13.75 -6.04 7.38
N ILE A 72 -14.88 -6.58 6.90
CA ILE A 72 -15.21 -6.53 5.46
C ILE A 72 -15.54 -5.08 5.05
N PRO A 73 -16.48 -4.36 5.72
CA PRO A 73 -16.71 -2.94 5.44
C PRO A 73 -15.44 -2.08 5.47
N VAL A 74 -14.59 -2.25 6.48
CA VAL A 74 -13.34 -1.49 6.64
C VAL A 74 -12.37 -1.80 5.50
N GLY A 75 -12.20 -3.07 5.10
CA GLY A 75 -11.33 -3.42 3.97
C GLY A 75 -11.75 -2.71 2.67
N VAL A 76 -13.06 -2.56 2.46
CA VAL A 76 -13.63 -1.81 1.33
C VAL A 76 -13.38 -0.31 1.45
N LEU A 77 -13.68 0.26 2.62
CA LEU A 77 -13.48 1.68 2.90
C LEU A 77 -12.00 2.05 2.80
N LEU A 78 -11.10 1.14 3.20
CA LEU A 78 -9.67 1.29 3.09
C LEU A 78 -9.27 1.47 1.63
N ASP A 79 -9.65 0.56 0.76
CA ASP A 79 -9.32 0.65 -0.68
C ASP A 79 -9.87 1.95 -1.30
N ARG A 80 -11.04 2.43 -0.85
CA ARG A 80 -11.69 3.64 -1.39
C ARG A 80 -11.11 4.96 -0.86
N PHE A 81 -10.81 5.04 0.43
CA PHE A 81 -10.49 6.31 1.09
C PHE A 81 -9.03 6.45 1.50
N GLY A 82 -8.25 5.38 1.43
CA GLY A 82 -6.87 5.35 1.88
C GLY A 82 -6.72 5.15 3.39
N SER A 83 -5.52 4.74 3.80
CA SER A 83 -5.19 4.45 5.20
C SER A 83 -5.30 5.68 6.10
N ARG A 84 -4.81 6.85 5.68
CA ARG A 84 -4.77 8.09 6.48
C ARG A 84 -6.17 8.51 6.90
N ARG A 85 -7.10 8.63 5.95
CA ARG A 85 -8.47 9.05 6.23
C ARG A 85 -9.19 8.05 7.13
N LEU A 86 -9.01 6.75 6.86
CA LEU A 86 -9.65 5.71 7.64
C LEU A 86 -9.11 5.67 9.08
N MET A 87 -7.80 5.85 9.27
CA MET A 87 -7.21 5.96 10.61
C MET A 87 -7.65 7.22 11.36
N LEU A 88 -7.82 8.36 10.68
CA LEU A 88 -8.37 9.59 11.31
C LEU A 88 -9.79 9.36 11.82
N VAL A 89 -10.66 8.78 10.98
CA VAL A 89 -12.03 8.48 11.37
C VAL A 89 -12.04 7.46 12.50
N GLY A 90 -11.26 6.38 12.38
CA GLY A 90 -11.15 5.35 13.40
C GLY A 90 -10.71 5.92 14.75
N LEU A 91 -9.63 6.70 14.78
CA LEU A 91 -9.12 7.33 16.00
C LEU A 91 -10.11 8.34 16.58
N GLY A 92 -10.80 9.10 15.73
CA GLY A 92 -11.86 10.02 16.17
C GLY A 92 -13.00 9.28 16.87
N LEU A 93 -13.53 8.21 16.25
CA LEU A 93 -14.59 7.37 16.84
C LEU A 93 -14.13 6.74 18.16
N MET A 94 -12.89 6.24 18.23
CA MET A 94 -12.35 5.67 19.45
C MET A 94 -12.20 6.71 20.56
N THR A 95 -11.72 7.91 20.23
CA THR A 95 -11.56 9.02 21.17
C THR A 95 -12.91 9.44 21.75
N VAL A 96 -13.92 9.63 20.89
CA VAL A 96 -15.29 9.96 21.30
C VAL A 96 -15.90 8.83 22.14
N GLY A 97 -15.75 7.58 21.71
CA GLY A 97 -16.24 6.41 22.44
C GLY A 97 -15.58 6.27 23.81
N GLN A 98 -14.28 6.57 23.92
CA GLN A 98 -13.58 6.52 25.19
C GLN A 98 -14.00 7.65 26.14
N PHE A 99 -14.20 8.87 25.64
CA PHE A 99 -14.78 9.95 26.45
C PHE A 99 -16.18 9.55 26.93
N TRP A 100 -17.04 9.04 26.06
CA TRP A 100 -18.37 8.55 26.46
C TRP A 100 -18.26 7.49 27.56
N PHE A 101 -17.38 6.50 27.40
CA PHE A 101 -17.18 5.46 28.40
C PHE A 101 -16.70 5.99 29.77
N ALA A 102 -15.91 7.07 29.79
CA ALA A 102 -15.44 7.70 31.02
C ALA A 102 -16.57 8.33 31.85
N PHE A 103 -17.61 8.83 31.17
CA PHE A 103 -18.76 9.51 31.79
C PHE A 103 -20.02 8.65 31.90
N ALA A 104 -20.08 7.50 31.22
CA ALA A 104 -21.21 6.59 31.29
C ALA A 104 -21.55 6.21 32.75
N GLN A 105 -22.84 6.18 33.08
CA GLN A 105 -23.36 5.88 34.41
C GLN A 105 -24.19 4.59 34.46
N ASP A 106 -24.55 4.04 33.29
CA ASP A 106 -25.36 2.84 33.18
C ASP A 106 -24.74 1.84 32.18
N PHE A 107 -25.23 0.60 32.25
CA PHE A 107 -24.77 -0.50 31.41
C PHE A 107 -24.95 -0.20 29.91
N THR A 108 -26.11 0.34 29.51
CA THR A 108 -26.44 0.57 28.09
C THR A 108 -25.56 1.65 27.48
N GLY A 109 -25.29 2.74 28.18
CA GLY A 109 -24.37 3.79 27.77
C GLY A 109 -22.93 3.29 27.69
N GLY A 110 -22.49 2.48 28.66
CA GLY A 110 -21.20 1.80 28.60
C GLY A 110 -21.08 0.88 27.38
N LEU A 111 -22.16 0.18 27.03
CA LEU A 111 -22.20 -0.77 25.91
C LEU A 111 -22.17 -0.03 24.57
N ALA A 112 -22.93 1.05 24.43
CA ALA A 112 -22.92 1.91 23.25
C ALA A 112 -21.53 2.53 23.00
N ALA A 113 -20.86 2.98 24.06
CA ALA A 113 -19.48 3.45 23.99
C ALA A 113 -18.51 2.36 23.48
N ARG A 114 -18.70 1.11 23.93
CA ARG A 114 -17.89 -0.05 23.48
C ARG A 114 -18.13 -0.43 22.02
N VAL A 115 -19.36 -0.28 21.53
CA VAL A 115 -19.67 -0.42 20.09
C VAL A 115 -18.89 0.62 19.28
N LEU A 116 -18.93 1.89 19.69
CA LEU A 116 -18.21 2.97 18.99
C LEU A 116 -16.69 2.74 18.98
N LEU A 117 -16.13 2.32 20.12
CA LEU A 117 -14.74 1.90 20.24
C LEU A 117 -14.41 0.75 19.28
N GLY A 118 -15.27 -0.27 19.18
CA GLY A 118 -15.09 -1.42 18.28
C GLY A 118 -15.08 -1.03 16.80
N ILE A 119 -15.97 -0.11 16.39
CA ILE A 119 -15.99 0.42 15.01
C ILE A 119 -14.70 1.15 14.69
N GLY A 120 -14.27 2.04 15.59
CA GLY A 120 -13.05 2.82 15.36
C GLY A 120 -11.79 1.96 15.38
N ASP A 121 -11.70 0.99 16.30
CA ASP A 121 -10.59 0.04 16.41
C ASP A 121 -10.42 -0.81 15.14
N ALA A 122 -11.53 -1.24 14.53
CA ALA A 122 -11.53 -2.01 13.28
C ALA A 122 -10.78 -1.32 12.15
N MET A 123 -10.74 0.02 12.15
CA MET A 123 -10.14 0.86 11.11
C MET A 123 -8.62 1.07 11.27
N ILE A 124 -8.03 0.72 12.41
CA ILE A 124 -6.64 1.11 12.71
C ILE A 124 -5.65 0.09 12.16
N PHE A 125 -5.75 -1.17 12.59
CA PHE A 125 -4.71 -2.16 12.35
C PHE A 125 -4.52 -2.48 10.85
N THR A 126 -5.61 -2.75 10.14
CA THR A 126 -5.57 -3.07 8.69
C THR A 126 -5.07 -1.88 7.86
N SER A 127 -5.44 -0.65 8.22
CA SER A 127 -4.91 0.58 7.60
C SER A 127 -3.42 0.75 7.80
N LEU A 128 -2.92 0.45 9.01
CA LEU A 128 -1.50 0.48 9.32
C LEU A 128 -0.72 -0.58 8.54
N LEU A 129 -1.24 -1.81 8.42
CA LEU A 129 -0.60 -2.85 7.60
C LEU A 129 -0.52 -2.45 6.13
N ARG A 130 -1.55 -1.78 5.59
CA ARG A 130 -1.47 -1.22 4.23
C ARG A 130 -0.40 -0.14 4.11
N LEU A 131 -0.25 0.75 5.10
CA LEU A 131 0.85 1.72 5.11
C LEU A 131 2.21 1.02 5.12
N VAL A 132 2.36 -0.05 5.92
CA VAL A 132 3.59 -0.84 5.94
C VAL A 132 3.89 -1.44 4.56
N ALA A 133 2.87 -2.01 3.90
CA ALA A 133 3.00 -2.60 2.59
C ALA A 133 3.38 -1.58 1.49
N LEU A 134 2.92 -0.33 1.60
CA LEU A 134 3.18 0.74 0.62
C LEU A 134 4.50 1.49 0.86
N TRP A 135 4.85 1.74 2.13
CA TRP A 135 5.97 2.63 2.48
C TRP A 135 7.30 1.91 2.72
N PHE A 136 7.30 0.60 2.97
CA PHE A 136 8.51 -0.18 3.22
C PHE A 136 8.87 -1.08 2.04
N ARG A 137 10.16 -1.38 1.92
CA ARG A 137 10.66 -2.27 0.86
C ARG A 137 10.07 -3.67 1.02
N VAL A 138 9.95 -4.39 -0.09
CA VAL A 138 9.40 -5.75 -0.14
C VAL A 138 9.98 -6.69 0.92
N LYS A 139 11.32 -6.65 1.09
CA LYS A 139 12.08 -7.44 2.08
C LYS A 139 11.94 -6.93 3.52
N GLN A 140 11.63 -5.65 3.73
CA GLN A 140 11.46 -5.05 5.07
C GLN A 140 10.04 -5.26 5.62
N ALA A 141 9.03 -5.22 4.76
CA ALA A 141 7.63 -5.21 5.17
C ALA A 141 7.22 -6.35 6.12
N PRO A 142 7.62 -7.63 5.92
CA PRO A 142 7.26 -8.70 6.86
C PRO A 142 7.81 -8.45 8.27
N MET A 143 9.06 -7.98 8.37
CA MET A 143 9.67 -7.63 9.65
C MET A 143 8.94 -6.45 10.31
N VAL A 144 8.60 -5.41 9.54
CA VAL A 144 7.88 -4.25 10.06
C VAL A 144 6.46 -4.62 10.49
N THR A 145 5.76 -5.49 9.76
CA THR A 145 4.46 -6.06 10.15
C THR A 145 4.56 -6.79 11.48
N GLN A 146 5.59 -7.62 11.68
CA GLN A 146 5.80 -8.31 12.95
C GLN A 146 6.10 -7.35 14.10
N ILE A 147 7.02 -6.41 13.89
CA ILE A 147 7.34 -5.36 14.89
C ILE A 147 6.10 -4.54 15.21
N THR A 148 5.23 -4.26 14.23
CA THR A 148 3.95 -3.56 14.43
C THR A 148 3.05 -4.32 15.40
N GLY A 149 2.89 -5.62 15.17
CA GLY A 149 2.11 -6.49 16.06
C GLY A 149 2.68 -6.51 17.48
N VAL A 150 3.99 -6.64 17.61
CA VAL A 150 4.72 -6.72 18.89
C VAL A 150 4.67 -5.41 19.66
N LEU A 151 5.07 -4.29 19.06
CA LEU A 151 5.11 -3.00 19.73
C LEU A 151 3.71 -2.44 19.98
N GLY A 152 2.71 -2.83 19.20
CA GLY A 152 1.32 -2.51 19.52
C GLY A 152 0.86 -3.05 20.86
N GLN A 153 1.42 -4.19 21.32
CA GLN A 153 1.10 -4.76 22.64
C GLN A 153 1.62 -3.92 23.82
N LEU A 154 2.48 -2.93 23.58
CA LEU A 154 2.81 -1.94 24.61
C LEU A 154 1.55 -1.22 25.11
N GLY A 155 0.52 -1.11 24.28
CA GLY A 155 -0.80 -0.63 24.69
C GLY A 155 -1.45 -1.48 25.79
N ALA A 156 -1.35 -2.81 25.70
CA ALA A 156 -1.89 -3.72 26.71
C ALA A 156 -1.09 -3.67 28.03
N ILE A 157 0.22 -3.47 27.93
CA ILE A 157 1.06 -3.22 29.12
C ILE A 157 0.65 -1.90 29.79
N ALA A 158 0.43 -0.85 28.99
CA ALA A 158 -0.02 0.44 29.49
C ALA A 158 -1.44 0.39 30.10
N SER A 159 -2.32 -0.48 29.58
CA SER A 159 -3.66 -0.70 30.16
C SER A 159 -3.63 -1.57 31.41
N ALA A 160 -2.52 -2.23 31.70
CA ALA A 160 -2.34 -2.99 32.91
C ALA A 160 -1.88 -2.09 34.07
N SER A 161 -0.57 -1.87 34.20
CA SER A 161 0.00 -1.22 35.40
C SER A 161 -0.25 0.29 35.45
N PRO A 162 -0.01 1.09 34.38
CA PRO A 162 -0.28 2.53 34.41
C PRO A 162 -1.76 2.86 34.62
N LEU A 163 -2.67 2.15 33.95
CA LEU A 163 -4.10 2.34 34.16
C LEU A 163 -4.54 1.92 35.57
N ALA A 164 -4.08 0.78 36.10
CA ALA A 164 -4.37 0.36 37.48
C ALA A 164 -3.95 1.44 38.49
N TYR A 165 -2.75 1.99 38.31
CA TYR A 165 -2.25 3.09 39.13
C TYR A 165 -3.14 4.34 39.01
N GLY A 166 -3.47 4.76 37.79
CA GLY A 166 -4.37 5.90 37.56
C GLY A 166 -5.74 5.71 38.19
N LEU A 167 -6.34 4.53 38.04
CA LEU A 167 -7.65 4.21 38.63
C LEU A 167 -7.62 4.29 40.15
N LYS A 168 -6.53 3.84 40.78
CA LYS A 168 -6.35 3.90 42.24
C LYS A 168 -6.15 5.34 42.75
N GLN A 169 -5.40 6.17 42.02
CA GLN A 169 -5.02 7.51 42.48
C GLN A 169 -5.99 8.61 42.08
N TRP A 170 -6.53 8.53 40.87
CA TRP A 170 -7.33 9.60 40.24
C TRP A 170 -8.80 9.19 39.98
N GLY A 171 -9.13 7.92 40.20
CA GLY A 171 -10.46 7.37 39.98
C GLY A 171 -10.78 7.09 38.51
N TRP A 172 -11.97 6.50 38.28
CA TRP A 172 -12.45 6.04 36.98
C TRP A 172 -12.48 7.13 35.91
N THR A 173 -13.26 8.18 36.15
CA THR A 173 -13.56 9.20 35.14
C THR A 173 -12.30 9.94 34.70
N THR A 174 -11.45 10.36 35.64
CA THR A 174 -10.19 11.03 35.31
C THR A 174 -9.26 10.13 34.50
N SER A 175 -9.08 8.88 34.92
CA SER A 175 -8.17 7.94 34.23
C SER A 175 -8.58 7.69 32.77
N PHE A 176 -9.87 7.46 32.53
CA PHE A 176 -10.36 7.25 31.18
C PHE A 176 -10.44 8.52 30.33
N THR A 177 -10.65 9.69 30.95
CA THR A 177 -10.58 11.00 30.27
C THR A 177 -9.15 11.31 29.83
N VAL A 178 -8.15 11.02 30.67
CA VAL A 178 -6.73 11.16 30.31
C VAL A 178 -6.39 10.22 29.15
N ALA A 179 -6.82 8.96 29.22
CA ALA A 179 -6.62 8.00 28.13
C ALA A 179 -7.26 8.48 26.80
N ALA A 180 -8.48 9.01 26.85
CA ALA A 180 -9.15 9.56 25.66
C ALA A 180 -8.41 10.79 25.10
N SER A 181 -7.86 11.65 25.97
CA SER A 181 -7.15 12.87 25.57
C SER A 181 -5.88 12.59 24.76
N VAL A 182 -5.22 11.45 24.99
CA VAL A 182 -4.11 10.98 24.14
C VAL A 182 -4.56 10.81 22.69
N GLY A 183 -5.80 10.35 22.46
CA GLY A 183 -6.38 10.21 21.12
C GLY A 183 -6.53 11.54 20.37
N VAL A 184 -6.81 12.64 21.07
CA VAL A 184 -6.85 13.99 20.49
C VAL A 184 -5.46 14.41 19.99
N VAL A 185 -4.43 14.23 20.82
CA VAL A 185 -3.04 14.55 20.46
C VAL A 185 -2.58 13.73 19.26
N LEU A 186 -2.87 12.42 19.28
CA LEU A 186 -2.53 11.53 18.17
C LEU A 186 -3.32 11.85 16.90
N SER A 187 -4.54 12.40 16.99
CA SER A 187 -5.32 12.82 15.83
C SER A 187 -4.64 13.99 15.09
N VAL A 188 -4.13 14.96 15.85
CA VAL A 188 -3.34 16.08 15.29
C VAL A 188 -2.07 15.55 14.63
N LEU A 189 -1.33 14.68 15.33
CA LEU A 189 -0.10 14.11 14.80
C LEU A 189 -0.33 13.29 13.53
N LEU A 190 -1.36 12.43 13.54
CA LEU A 190 -1.73 11.61 12.39
C LEU A 190 -2.17 12.47 11.21
N PHE A 191 -2.93 13.54 11.46
CA PHE A 191 -3.36 14.46 10.42
C PHE A 191 -2.17 15.09 9.71
N PHE A 192 -1.16 15.59 10.42
CA PHE A 192 -0.04 16.30 9.79
C PHE A 192 1.07 15.38 9.25
N VAL A 193 1.27 14.20 9.86
CA VAL A 193 2.45 13.36 9.58
C VAL A 193 2.14 12.23 8.59
N VAL A 194 1.01 11.55 8.74
CA VAL A 194 0.71 10.33 7.97
C VAL A 194 0.28 10.69 6.55
N LYS A 195 0.85 9.98 5.56
CA LYS A 195 0.49 10.07 4.14
C LYS A 195 0.11 8.70 3.60
N ASP A 196 -0.86 8.64 2.71
CA ASP A 196 -1.42 7.39 2.17
C ASP A 196 -0.42 6.58 1.36
N SER A 197 0.25 7.23 0.40
CA SER A 197 1.13 6.58 -0.56
C SER A 197 2.39 7.40 -0.79
N PRO A 198 3.55 6.77 -1.07
CA PRO A 198 4.73 7.47 -1.55
C PRO A 198 4.65 7.85 -3.05
N TYR A 199 3.61 7.41 -3.76
CA TYR A 199 3.39 7.64 -5.19
C TYR A 199 2.32 8.72 -5.44
N THR A 200 2.44 9.47 -6.53
CA THR A 200 1.38 10.35 -7.06
C THR A 200 0.62 9.66 -8.19
N GLY A 201 -0.70 9.86 -8.25
CA GLY A 201 -1.55 9.33 -9.34
C GLY A 201 -2.60 8.30 -8.92
N ASP A 202 -2.93 8.16 -7.62
CA ASP A 202 -4.02 7.27 -7.21
C ASP A 202 -5.37 7.79 -7.75
N SER A 203 -5.78 7.29 -8.92
CA SER A 203 -7.16 7.40 -9.35
C SER A 203 -8.03 6.61 -8.38
N ILE A 204 -8.72 7.31 -7.48
CA ILE A 204 -9.72 6.69 -6.61
C ILE A 204 -10.83 6.17 -7.52
N GLU A 205 -10.81 4.88 -7.87
CA GLU A 205 -11.91 4.28 -8.59
C GLU A 205 -13.19 4.42 -7.75
N ARG A 206 -14.18 5.12 -8.31
CA ARG A 206 -15.51 5.25 -7.70
C ARG A 206 -16.27 3.94 -7.87
N ILE A 207 -16.05 3.00 -6.95
CA ILE A 207 -16.73 1.70 -6.97
C ILE A 207 -18.21 1.86 -6.59
N LYS A 208 -19.11 1.48 -7.50
CA LYS A 208 -20.56 1.39 -7.23
C LYS A 208 -20.84 0.22 -6.29
N VAL A 209 -21.81 0.33 -5.38
CA VAL A 209 -22.15 -0.71 -4.36
C VAL A 209 -22.41 -2.09 -4.97
N ARG A 210 -22.97 -2.19 -6.19
CA ARG A 210 -23.14 -3.47 -6.89
C ARG A 210 -21.83 -4.09 -7.39
N ALA A 211 -20.86 -3.27 -7.77
CA ALA A 211 -19.51 -3.76 -8.09
C ALA A 211 -18.83 -4.31 -6.84
N LEU A 212 -19.17 -3.80 -5.64
CA LEU A 212 -18.56 -4.23 -4.38
C LEU A 212 -18.75 -5.72 -4.07
N ALA A 213 -19.95 -6.25 -4.29
CA ALA A 213 -20.22 -7.67 -4.08
C ALA A 213 -19.42 -8.56 -5.05
N ARG A 214 -19.28 -8.11 -6.31
CA ARG A 214 -18.46 -8.80 -7.32
C ARG A 214 -16.97 -8.76 -6.93
N THR A 215 -16.46 -7.62 -6.44
CA THR A 215 -15.05 -7.54 -6.04
C THR A 215 -14.73 -8.27 -4.74
N LEU A 216 -15.70 -8.42 -3.83
CA LEU A 216 -15.56 -9.31 -2.67
C LEU A 216 -15.55 -10.78 -3.08
N ALA A 217 -16.36 -11.18 -4.08
CA ALA A 217 -16.30 -12.52 -4.64
C ALA A 217 -14.93 -12.81 -5.28
N GLU A 218 -14.38 -11.87 -6.06
CA GLU A 218 -13.04 -12.00 -6.65
C GLU A 218 -11.93 -12.18 -5.59
N VAL A 219 -11.98 -11.39 -4.51
CA VAL A 219 -11.02 -11.50 -3.41
C VAL A 219 -11.21 -12.81 -2.65
N TRP A 220 -12.45 -13.25 -2.47
CA TRP A 220 -12.78 -14.52 -1.84
C TRP A 220 -12.34 -15.72 -2.68
N ASP A 221 -12.47 -15.67 -4.00
CA ASP A 221 -12.12 -16.78 -4.90
C ASP A 221 -10.61 -16.97 -5.07
N ASN A 222 -9.82 -15.95 -4.77
CA ASN A 222 -8.37 -16.06 -4.73
C ASN A 222 -7.92 -17.03 -3.60
N PRO A 223 -7.17 -18.10 -3.95
CA PRO A 223 -6.74 -19.11 -2.97
C PRO A 223 -5.76 -18.58 -1.93
N GLY A 224 -5.01 -17.53 -2.25
CA GLY A 224 -4.12 -16.84 -1.32
C GLY A 224 -4.86 -16.12 -0.20
N THR A 225 -5.99 -15.46 -0.51
CA THR A 225 -6.84 -14.84 0.51
C THR A 225 -7.38 -15.89 1.48
N ARG A 226 -7.93 -16.99 0.94
CA ARG A 226 -8.47 -18.08 1.77
C ARG A 226 -7.37 -18.74 2.59
N LEU A 227 -6.20 -18.96 2.00
CA LEU A 227 -5.04 -19.47 2.74
C LEU A 227 -4.66 -18.53 3.89
N GLY A 228 -4.56 -17.22 3.63
CA GLY A 228 -4.29 -16.22 4.65
C GLY A 228 -5.33 -16.22 5.77
N LEU A 229 -6.63 -16.31 5.43
CA LEU A 229 -7.72 -16.43 6.39
C LEU A 229 -7.54 -17.66 7.29
N TRP A 230 -7.24 -18.83 6.73
CA TRP A 230 -7.07 -20.06 7.52
C TRP A 230 -5.78 -20.06 8.35
N VAL A 231 -4.73 -19.38 7.89
CA VAL A 231 -3.52 -19.09 8.69
C VAL A 231 -3.91 -18.25 9.90
N HIS A 232 -4.62 -17.15 9.68
CA HIS A 232 -5.01 -16.23 10.74
C HIS A 232 -5.98 -16.91 11.72
N PHE A 233 -6.99 -17.61 11.20
CA PHE A 233 -7.96 -18.43 11.93
C PHE A 233 -7.28 -19.42 12.87
N SER A 234 -6.32 -20.21 12.39
CA SER A 234 -5.79 -21.38 13.13
C SER A 234 -4.73 -21.02 14.17
N THR A 235 -4.04 -19.89 13.98
CA THR A 235 -2.91 -19.49 14.83
C THR A 235 -3.28 -18.45 15.87
N MET A 236 -4.21 -17.53 15.56
CA MET A 236 -4.56 -16.42 16.45
C MET A 236 -5.41 -16.86 17.65
N PHE A 237 -6.38 -17.75 17.41
CA PHE A 237 -7.50 -17.88 18.33
C PHE A 237 -7.10 -18.47 19.68
N GLY A 238 -6.24 -19.50 19.72
CA GLY A 238 -5.88 -20.16 20.97
C GLY A 238 -5.20 -19.19 21.96
N GLY A 239 -4.28 -18.37 21.46
CA GLY A 239 -3.65 -17.34 22.28
C GLY A 239 -4.65 -16.25 22.71
N THR A 240 -5.55 -15.84 21.82
CA THR A 240 -6.56 -14.81 22.10
C THR A 240 -7.57 -15.28 23.15
N VAL A 241 -8.09 -16.51 23.02
CA VAL A 241 -8.95 -17.19 24.00
C VAL A 241 -8.29 -17.22 25.37
N PHE A 242 -7.00 -17.59 25.41
CA PHE A 242 -6.25 -17.70 26.65
C PHE A 242 -6.05 -16.34 27.33
N VAL A 243 -5.62 -15.31 26.59
CA VAL A 243 -5.37 -13.98 27.15
C VAL A 243 -6.65 -13.24 27.52
N MET A 244 -7.67 -13.30 26.68
CA MET A 244 -8.83 -12.41 26.80
C MET A 244 -9.91 -12.93 27.76
N LEU A 245 -10.03 -14.25 27.96
CA LEU A 245 -11.15 -14.79 28.72
C LEU A 245 -10.80 -16.00 29.57
N TRP A 246 -10.28 -17.08 28.97
CA TRP A 246 -10.29 -18.39 29.62
C TRP A 246 -8.94 -18.83 30.21
N GLY A 247 -7.84 -18.15 29.93
CA GLY A 247 -6.52 -18.55 30.44
C GLY A 247 -6.34 -18.33 31.94
N TYR A 248 -6.75 -17.19 32.48
CA TYR A 248 -6.66 -16.94 33.92
C TYR A 248 -7.55 -17.91 34.74
N PRO A 249 -8.86 -18.09 34.42
CA PRO A 249 -9.69 -19.09 35.10
C PRO A 249 -9.16 -20.51 34.96
N PHE A 250 -8.62 -20.88 33.80
CA PHE A 250 -8.00 -22.19 33.60
C PHE A 250 -6.79 -22.40 34.51
N LEU A 251 -5.92 -21.40 34.67
CA LEU A 251 -4.75 -21.50 35.53
C LEU A 251 -5.12 -21.54 37.01
N VAL A 252 -6.07 -20.73 37.46
CA VAL A 252 -6.47 -20.63 38.88
C VAL A 252 -7.43 -21.75 39.26
N ALA A 253 -8.62 -21.81 38.66
CA ALA A 253 -9.64 -22.79 39.02
C ALA A 253 -9.36 -24.16 38.38
N GLY A 254 -8.92 -24.20 37.13
CA GLY A 254 -8.64 -25.46 36.44
C GLY A 254 -7.36 -26.16 36.90
N GLN A 255 -6.26 -25.42 37.09
CA GLN A 255 -4.95 -25.96 37.46
C GLN A 255 -4.58 -25.72 38.93
N GLY A 256 -5.39 -24.99 39.71
CA GLY A 256 -5.11 -24.74 41.12
C GLY A 256 -3.86 -23.89 41.37
N LEU A 257 -3.48 -23.02 40.43
CA LEU A 257 -2.37 -22.07 40.62
C LEU A 257 -2.81 -20.89 41.48
N SER A 258 -1.83 -20.25 42.15
CA SER A 258 -2.09 -18.99 42.83
C SER A 258 -2.37 -17.87 41.81
N PRO A 259 -3.19 -16.86 42.16
CA PRO A 259 -3.43 -15.67 41.34
C PRO A 259 -2.16 -14.98 40.86
N GLU A 260 -1.13 -14.91 41.70
CA GLU A 260 0.16 -14.29 41.40
C GLU A 260 0.90 -15.07 40.33
N THR A 261 0.91 -16.41 40.45
CA THR A 261 1.55 -17.30 39.48
C THR A 261 0.84 -17.22 38.13
N ALA A 262 -0.50 -17.25 38.13
CA ALA A 262 -1.30 -17.13 36.91
C ALA A 262 -1.06 -15.78 36.20
N SER A 263 -0.97 -14.68 36.96
CA SER A 263 -0.67 -13.36 36.42
C SER A 263 0.74 -13.28 35.83
N ALA A 264 1.75 -13.83 36.53
CA ALA A 264 3.12 -13.90 36.02
C ALA A 264 3.22 -14.70 34.72
N LEU A 265 2.47 -15.80 34.62
CA LEU A 265 2.38 -16.62 33.41
C LEU A 265 1.78 -15.87 32.21
N LEU A 266 0.78 -15.01 32.41
CA LEU A 266 0.25 -14.15 31.35
C LEU A 266 1.27 -13.08 30.89
N VAL A 267 2.10 -12.57 31.80
CA VAL A 267 3.22 -11.69 31.46
C VAL A 267 4.25 -12.44 30.62
N VAL A 268 4.61 -13.68 31.01
CA VAL A 268 5.51 -14.54 30.23
C VAL A 268 4.97 -14.78 28.83
N MET A 269 3.66 -14.99 28.67
CA MET A 269 3.03 -15.11 27.35
C MET A 269 3.29 -13.88 26.47
N THR A 270 3.10 -12.68 27.04
CA THR A 270 3.31 -11.42 26.34
C THR A 270 4.77 -11.29 25.90
N VAL A 271 5.72 -11.47 26.82
CA VAL A 271 7.17 -11.38 26.54
C VAL A 271 7.59 -12.42 25.48
N SER A 272 7.06 -13.64 25.58
CA SER A 272 7.36 -14.72 24.62
C SER A 272 6.85 -14.37 23.21
N SER A 273 5.68 -13.75 23.11
CA SER A 273 5.12 -13.29 21.83
C SER A 273 5.97 -12.17 21.23
N MET A 274 6.43 -11.23 22.07
CA MET A 274 7.33 -10.14 21.66
C MET A 274 8.66 -10.67 21.12
N ALA A 275 9.21 -11.73 21.72
CA ALA A 275 10.44 -12.37 21.26
C ALA A 275 10.24 -13.21 19.98
N ALA A 276 9.10 -13.90 19.85
CA ALA A 276 8.81 -14.75 18.69
C ALA A 276 8.53 -13.96 17.40
N GLY A 277 7.97 -12.75 17.50
CA GLY A 277 7.64 -11.88 16.36
C GLY A 277 8.81 -11.64 15.39
N PRO A 278 9.93 -11.05 15.85
CA PRO A 278 11.11 -10.81 15.01
C PRO A 278 11.69 -12.08 14.38
N LEU A 279 11.74 -13.18 15.14
CA LEU A 279 12.29 -14.46 14.66
C LEU A 279 11.46 -15.02 13.51
N LEU A 280 10.13 -15.02 13.66
CA LEU A 280 9.22 -15.45 12.60
C LEU A 280 9.25 -14.50 11.40
N GLY A 281 9.33 -13.19 11.62
CA GLY A 281 9.45 -12.19 10.55
C GLY A 281 10.70 -12.39 9.69
N LEU A 282 11.84 -12.66 10.31
CA LEU A 282 13.08 -12.97 9.60
C LEU A 282 12.96 -14.26 8.80
N ALA A 283 12.34 -15.30 9.38
CA ALA A 283 12.18 -16.58 8.71
C ALA A 283 11.22 -16.49 7.51
N THR A 284 10.07 -15.81 7.66
CA THR A 284 9.09 -15.64 6.57
C THR A 284 9.52 -14.64 5.49
N ALA A 285 10.43 -13.72 5.81
CA ALA A 285 11.07 -12.84 4.84
C ALA A 285 12.13 -13.58 4.01
N ARG A 286 12.94 -14.46 4.64
CA ARG A 286 14.01 -15.19 3.96
C ARG A 286 13.51 -16.30 3.05
N VAL A 287 12.45 -17.00 3.45
CA VAL A 287 11.99 -18.19 2.72
C VAL A 287 10.48 -18.18 2.47
N PRO A 288 9.97 -17.26 1.61
CA PRO A 288 8.54 -17.07 1.36
C PRO A 288 7.80 -18.35 0.96
N VAL A 289 8.43 -19.23 0.17
CA VAL A 289 7.84 -20.49 -0.30
C VAL A 289 7.45 -21.47 0.82
N HIS A 290 8.06 -21.35 2.01
CA HIS A 290 7.81 -22.23 3.15
C HIS A 290 6.84 -21.65 4.20
N ARG A 291 6.34 -20.42 4.02
CA ARG A 291 5.45 -19.72 4.99
C ARG A 291 4.30 -20.58 5.50
N SER A 292 3.55 -21.22 4.59
CA SER A 292 2.40 -22.05 4.96
C SER A 292 2.80 -23.32 5.74
N LEU A 293 3.98 -23.89 5.48
CA LEU A 293 4.47 -25.07 6.20
C LEU A 293 4.92 -24.72 7.62
N MET A 294 5.56 -23.57 7.79
CA MET A 294 5.91 -23.05 9.12
C MET A 294 4.65 -22.87 9.97
N VAL A 295 3.58 -22.30 9.40
CA VAL A 295 2.29 -22.16 10.08
C VAL A 295 1.70 -23.51 10.47
N ILE A 296 1.69 -24.50 9.57
CA ILE A 296 1.20 -25.84 9.90
C ILE A 296 2.00 -26.43 11.07
N GLY A 297 3.33 -26.28 11.06
CA GLY A 297 4.19 -26.71 12.17
C GLY A 297 3.85 -26.02 13.50
N ILE A 298 3.59 -24.71 13.49
CA ILE A 298 3.17 -23.95 14.68
C ILE A 298 1.83 -24.49 15.21
N VAL A 299 0.84 -24.69 14.33
CA VAL A 299 -0.48 -25.20 14.75
C VAL A 299 -0.36 -26.61 15.32
N LEU A 300 0.42 -27.50 14.69
CA LEU A 300 0.66 -28.85 15.21
C LEU A 300 1.36 -28.83 16.56
N LEU A 301 2.36 -27.95 16.74
CA LEU A 301 3.05 -27.78 18.01
C LEU A 301 2.09 -27.31 19.12
N ILE A 302 1.22 -26.33 18.82
CA ILE A 302 0.17 -25.88 19.74
C ILE A 302 -0.75 -27.04 20.13
N CYS A 303 -1.23 -27.82 19.16
CA CYS A 303 -2.10 -28.98 19.40
C CYS A 303 -1.42 -30.03 20.29
N VAL A 304 -0.15 -30.34 20.02
CA VAL A 304 0.61 -31.35 20.78
C VAL A 304 0.80 -30.93 22.23
N VAL A 305 1.20 -29.67 22.47
CA VAL A 305 1.43 -29.19 23.83
C VAL A 305 0.12 -29.05 24.60
N TRP A 306 -0.96 -28.60 23.96
CA TRP A 306 -2.30 -28.65 24.56
C TRP A 306 -2.71 -30.07 24.92
N ALA A 307 -2.54 -31.04 24.00
CA ALA A 307 -2.89 -32.43 24.25
C ALA A 307 -2.10 -32.98 25.45
N ALA A 308 -0.81 -32.66 25.55
CA ALA A 308 0.01 -33.03 26.70
C ALA A 308 -0.53 -32.46 28.03
N VAL A 309 -0.96 -31.19 28.06
CA VAL A 309 -1.56 -30.57 29.25
C VAL A 309 -2.90 -31.18 29.61
N LEU A 310 -3.78 -31.42 28.62
CA LEU A 310 -5.13 -31.93 28.88
C LEU A 310 -5.12 -33.41 29.29
N LEU A 311 -4.22 -34.21 28.71
CA LEU A 311 -4.08 -35.64 29.02
C LEU A 311 -3.27 -35.90 30.30
N TRP A 312 -2.57 -34.90 30.84
CA TRP A 312 -1.80 -35.07 32.08
C TRP A 312 -2.72 -35.47 33.24
N PRO A 313 -2.39 -36.49 34.06
CA PRO A 313 -3.24 -36.88 35.19
C PRO A 313 -3.25 -35.77 36.27
N GLY A 314 -4.46 -35.32 36.66
CA GLY A 314 -4.61 -34.22 37.63
C GLY A 314 -4.12 -32.87 37.11
N ARG A 315 -3.41 -32.13 37.97
CA ARG A 315 -2.79 -30.83 37.67
C ARG A 315 -1.52 -31.03 36.85
N ALA A 316 -1.39 -30.28 35.75
CA ALA A 316 -0.19 -30.28 34.94
C ALA A 316 0.99 -29.63 35.70
N PRO A 317 2.21 -30.15 35.56
CA PRO A 317 3.38 -29.57 36.20
C PRO A 317 3.68 -28.19 35.62
N LEU A 318 4.25 -27.31 36.44
CA LEU A 318 4.44 -25.89 36.08
C LEU A 318 5.27 -25.71 34.79
N TRP A 319 6.31 -26.52 34.58
CA TRP A 319 7.14 -26.46 33.38
C TRP A 319 6.33 -26.71 32.09
N LEU A 320 5.33 -27.59 32.15
CA LEU A 320 4.48 -27.92 31.01
C LEU A 320 3.49 -26.78 30.73
N LEU A 321 2.99 -26.13 31.78
CA LEU A 321 2.15 -24.93 31.65
C LEU A 321 2.96 -23.74 31.08
N VAL A 322 4.21 -23.56 31.51
CA VAL A 322 5.13 -22.58 30.92
C VAL A 322 5.36 -22.88 29.44
N LEU A 323 5.62 -24.14 29.08
CA LEU A 323 5.78 -24.54 27.68
C LEU A 323 4.51 -24.26 26.85
N LEU A 324 3.33 -24.58 27.39
CA LEU A 324 2.05 -24.27 26.75
C LEU A 324 1.92 -22.77 26.44
N ILE A 325 2.23 -21.93 27.44
CA ILE A 325 2.13 -20.49 27.31
C ILE A 325 3.11 -19.93 26.28
N VAL A 326 4.36 -20.37 26.30
CA VAL A 326 5.38 -19.95 25.33
C VAL A 326 4.95 -20.36 23.91
N VAL A 327 4.44 -21.57 23.73
CA VAL A 327 4.00 -22.07 22.42
C VAL A 327 2.74 -21.35 21.93
N LEU A 328 1.77 -21.08 22.81
CA LEU A 328 0.60 -20.28 22.47
C LEU A 328 0.95 -18.85 22.08
N ALA A 329 1.97 -18.27 22.71
CA ALA A 329 2.45 -16.93 22.40
C ALA A 329 2.96 -16.78 20.96
N ILE A 330 3.44 -17.88 20.35
CA ILE A 330 3.86 -17.93 18.93
C ILE A 330 2.67 -17.78 17.98
N GLY A 331 1.46 -18.13 18.43
CA GLY A 331 0.23 -18.05 17.64
C GLY A 331 -0.04 -16.65 17.06
N GLY A 332 0.18 -15.59 17.85
CA GLY A 332 0.03 -14.20 17.39
C GLY A 332 0.95 -13.85 16.22
N PRO A 333 2.29 -13.96 16.38
CA PRO A 333 3.26 -13.82 15.29
C PRO A 333 3.02 -14.75 14.09
N GLY A 334 2.65 -16.01 14.33
CA GLY A 334 2.31 -16.97 13.26
C GLY A 334 1.09 -16.51 12.45
N SER A 335 0.18 -15.79 13.09
CA SER A 335 -0.99 -15.20 12.48
C SER A 335 -0.69 -14.10 11.47
N MET A 336 0.38 -13.32 11.71
CA MET A 336 0.80 -12.23 10.84
C MET A 336 1.23 -12.72 9.45
N VAL A 337 1.64 -13.99 9.34
CA VAL A 337 1.97 -14.64 8.07
C VAL A 337 0.78 -14.67 7.11
N GLY A 338 -0.45 -14.67 7.63
CA GLY A 338 -1.66 -14.60 6.81
C GLY A 338 -1.73 -13.31 5.98
N PHE A 339 -1.28 -12.18 6.54
CA PHE A 339 -1.24 -10.90 5.85
C PHE A 339 -0.09 -10.82 4.83
N ASP A 340 1.04 -11.46 5.12
CA ASP A 340 2.13 -11.61 4.15
C ASP A 340 1.67 -12.41 2.92
N LEU A 341 0.85 -13.44 3.12
CA LEU A 341 0.25 -14.21 2.03
C LEU A 341 -0.74 -13.37 1.22
N ALA A 342 -1.60 -12.56 1.86
CA ALA A 342 -2.46 -11.64 1.13
C ALA A 342 -1.66 -10.69 0.23
N ARG A 343 -0.50 -10.21 0.70
CA ARG A 343 0.40 -9.35 -0.10
C ARG A 343 1.05 -10.08 -1.28
N THR A 344 1.38 -11.36 -1.13
CA THR A 344 1.97 -12.17 -2.21
C THR A 344 0.94 -12.53 -3.29
N PHE A 345 -0.34 -12.66 -2.96
CA PHE A 345 -1.35 -13.13 -3.89
C PHE A 345 -2.22 -12.03 -4.53
N HIS A 346 -1.98 -10.76 -4.19
CA HIS A 346 -2.79 -9.64 -4.68
C HIS A 346 -1.95 -8.42 -5.08
N PRO A 347 -2.39 -7.67 -6.11
CA PRO A 347 -1.84 -6.36 -6.41
C PRO A 347 -2.21 -5.35 -5.32
N SER A 348 -1.45 -4.25 -5.24
CA SER A 348 -1.58 -3.21 -4.21
C SER A 348 -2.98 -2.59 -4.09
N GLU A 349 -3.75 -2.59 -5.19
CA GLU A 349 -5.10 -2.04 -5.29
C GLU A 349 -6.17 -2.87 -4.59
N ARG A 350 -5.93 -4.18 -4.42
CA ARG A 350 -6.88 -5.14 -3.83
C ARG A 350 -6.48 -5.58 -2.42
N LEU A 351 -5.35 -5.06 -1.94
CA LEU A 351 -4.72 -5.50 -0.69
C LEU A 351 -5.59 -5.22 0.54
N GLY A 352 -6.34 -4.10 0.59
CA GLY A 352 -7.17 -3.76 1.75
C GLY A 352 -8.33 -4.74 1.94
N ARG A 353 -9.08 -5.06 0.87
CA ARG A 353 -10.09 -6.13 0.90
C ARG A 353 -9.53 -7.48 1.30
N ALA A 354 -8.42 -7.91 0.69
CA ALA A 354 -7.81 -9.21 1.01
C ALA A 354 -7.40 -9.27 2.50
N THR A 355 -6.79 -8.20 3.01
CA THR A 355 -6.40 -8.07 4.42
C THR A 355 -7.62 -8.12 5.34
N GLY A 356 -8.72 -7.45 4.99
CA GLY A 356 -9.97 -7.50 5.76
C GLY A 356 -10.56 -8.91 5.86
N VAL A 357 -10.59 -9.65 4.74
CA VAL A 357 -11.03 -11.06 4.71
C VAL A 357 -10.09 -11.95 5.53
N VAL A 358 -8.77 -11.74 5.46
CA VAL A 358 -7.82 -12.50 6.29
C VAL A 358 -8.07 -12.25 7.79
N ASN A 359 -8.24 -10.99 8.20
CA ASN A 359 -8.39 -10.59 9.59
C ASN A 359 -9.66 -11.18 10.23
N ILE A 360 -10.74 -11.34 9.46
CA ILE A 360 -12.01 -11.87 9.99
C ILE A 360 -11.86 -13.29 10.55
N GLY A 361 -10.97 -14.10 9.97
CA GLY A 361 -10.82 -15.52 10.34
C GLY A 361 -10.41 -15.71 11.79
N GLY A 362 -9.42 -14.95 12.26
CA GLY A 362 -8.87 -15.04 13.62
C GLY A 362 -9.86 -14.58 14.69
N PHE A 363 -10.57 -13.49 14.46
CA PHE A 363 -11.56 -12.97 15.40
C PHE A 363 -12.82 -13.84 15.47
N ILE A 364 -13.33 -14.32 14.33
CA ILE A 364 -14.46 -15.26 14.32
C ILE A 364 -14.09 -16.55 15.06
N ALA A 365 -12.91 -17.13 14.78
CA ALA A 365 -12.43 -18.31 15.50
C ALA A 365 -12.35 -18.07 17.01
N SER A 366 -11.82 -16.91 17.42
CA SER A 366 -11.68 -16.54 18.83
C SER A 366 -13.04 -16.44 19.53
N LEU A 367 -14.00 -15.73 18.92
CA LEU A 367 -15.34 -15.54 19.50
C LEU A 367 -16.10 -16.87 19.60
N LEU A 368 -16.08 -17.68 18.54
CA LEU A 368 -16.74 -18.99 18.53
C LEU A 368 -16.09 -19.98 19.50
N ALA A 369 -14.75 -19.96 19.62
CA ALA A 369 -14.05 -20.80 20.58
C ALA A 369 -14.33 -20.36 22.03
N MET A 370 -14.33 -19.05 22.32
CA MET A 370 -14.70 -18.52 23.64
C MET A 370 -16.12 -18.94 24.03
N ALA A 371 -17.08 -18.80 23.11
CA ALA A 371 -18.47 -19.21 23.32
C ALA A 371 -18.61 -20.73 23.49
N GLY A 372 -17.91 -21.52 22.67
CA GLY A 372 -17.93 -22.97 22.76
C GLY A 372 -17.34 -23.51 24.08
N ILE A 373 -16.23 -22.92 24.55
CA ILE A 373 -15.63 -23.26 25.85
C ILE A 373 -16.61 -22.91 26.97
N GLY A 374 -17.22 -21.72 26.94
CA GLY A 374 -18.21 -21.29 27.91
C GLY A 374 -19.42 -22.22 27.98
N LEU A 375 -19.98 -22.58 26.81
CA LEU A 375 -21.11 -23.52 26.72
C LEU A 375 -20.79 -24.88 27.36
N VAL A 376 -19.59 -25.42 27.12
CA VAL A 376 -19.20 -26.69 27.74
C VAL A 376 -19.02 -26.55 29.25
N LEU A 377 -18.49 -25.42 29.74
CA LEU A 377 -18.41 -25.16 31.18
C LEU A 377 -19.80 -25.06 31.82
N ASP A 378 -20.73 -24.34 31.20
CA ASP A 378 -22.10 -24.18 31.71
C ASP A 378 -22.85 -25.52 31.76
N LEU A 379 -22.64 -26.39 30.76
CA LEU A 379 -23.24 -27.72 30.72
C LEU A 379 -22.69 -28.67 31.78
N ARG A 380 -21.41 -28.51 32.15
CA ARG A 380 -20.72 -29.42 33.08
C ARG A 380 -20.74 -28.95 34.52
N ALA A 381 -20.74 -27.64 34.73
CA ALA A 381 -20.69 -26.99 36.03
C ALA A 381 -21.76 -25.88 36.10
N PRO A 382 -23.06 -26.26 36.16
CA PRO A 382 -24.17 -25.31 36.15
C PRO A 382 -24.25 -24.42 37.41
N GLY A 383 -23.49 -24.75 38.46
CA GLY A 383 -23.33 -23.92 39.65
C GLY A 383 -22.47 -22.67 39.43
N GLY A 384 -21.93 -22.47 38.22
CA GLY A 384 -21.13 -21.31 37.86
C GLY A 384 -19.66 -21.44 38.21
N PRO A 385 -18.88 -20.34 38.08
CA PRO A 385 -17.42 -20.35 38.15
C PRO A 385 -16.81 -20.97 39.42
N ASP A 386 -17.49 -20.84 40.56
CA ASP A 386 -17.02 -21.37 41.85
C ASP A 386 -17.05 -22.91 41.91
N THR A 387 -17.78 -23.54 40.99
CA THR A 387 -17.92 -25.01 40.91
C THR A 387 -17.01 -25.66 39.87
N TYR A 388 -16.22 -24.87 39.14
CA TYR A 388 -15.38 -25.38 38.06
C TYR A 388 -14.27 -26.30 38.58
N THR A 389 -14.19 -27.51 38.04
CA THR A 389 -13.12 -28.46 38.34
C THR A 389 -12.08 -28.54 37.20
N THR A 390 -10.93 -29.15 37.49
CA THR A 390 -9.93 -29.48 36.47
C THR A 390 -10.52 -30.32 35.33
N ALA A 391 -11.44 -31.25 35.63
CA ALA A 391 -12.06 -32.10 34.62
C ALA A 391 -12.97 -31.31 33.67
N ASP A 392 -13.71 -30.33 34.20
CA ASP A 392 -14.60 -29.49 33.40
C ASP A 392 -13.81 -28.57 32.49
N PHE A 393 -12.74 -27.96 33.00
CA PHE A 393 -11.83 -27.17 32.18
C PHE A 393 -11.12 -28.01 31.11
N LYS A 394 -10.75 -29.26 31.40
CA LYS A 394 -10.15 -30.15 30.39
C LYS A 394 -11.13 -30.45 29.26
N ALA A 395 -12.38 -30.75 29.59
CA ALA A 395 -13.43 -30.97 28.59
C ALA A 395 -13.68 -29.70 27.77
N ALA A 396 -13.82 -28.55 28.44
CA ALA A 396 -14.09 -27.28 27.79
C ALA A 396 -12.94 -26.83 26.86
N MET A 397 -11.69 -26.90 27.32
CA MET A 397 -10.52 -26.53 26.51
C MET A 397 -10.31 -27.44 25.31
N SER A 398 -10.84 -28.68 25.34
CA SER A 398 -10.78 -29.61 24.23
C SER A 398 -11.57 -29.14 23.00
N VAL A 399 -12.55 -28.23 23.17
CA VAL A 399 -13.32 -27.62 22.06
C VAL A 399 -12.39 -26.99 21.02
N GLN A 400 -11.25 -26.45 21.43
CA GLN A 400 -10.27 -25.82 20.55
C GLN A 400 -9.71 -26.77 19.48
N PHE A 401 -9.65 -28.09 19.75
CA PHE A 401 -9.19 -29.08 18.77
C PHE A 401 -10.12 -29.21 17.56
N LEU A 402 -11.41 -28.91 17.71
CA LEU A 402 -12.34 -28.84 16.57
C LEU A 402 -11.94 -27.72 15.61
N PHE A 403 -11.59 -26.55 16.17
CA PHE A 403 -11.15 -25.39 15.40
C PHE A 403 -9.80 -25.65 14.73
N TRP A 404 -8.80 -26.20 15.44
CA TRP A 404 -7.53 -26.57 14.82
C TRP A 404 -7.69 -27.68 13.78
N GLY A 405 -8.58 -28.66 13.99
CA GLY A 405 -8.86 -29.71 13.01
C GLY A 405 -9.39 -29.14 11.69
N VAL A 406 -10.43 -28.31 11.76
CA VAL A 406 -10.97 -27.60 10.57
C VAL A 406 -9.90 -26.70 9.95
N GLY A 407 -9.16 -25.96 10.77
CA GLY A 407 -8.08 -25.07 10.35
C GLY A 407 -6.97 -25.80 9.59
N LEU A 408 -6.46 -26.91 10.12
CA LEU A 408 -5.41 -27.73 9.50
C LEU A 408 -5.85 -28.32 8.15
N VAL A 409 -7.07 -28.86 8.08
CA VAL A 409 -7.63 -29.40 6.82
C VAL A 409 -7.67 -28.30 5.75
N GLN A 410 -8.15 -27.12 6.12
CA GLN A 410 -8.28 -26.00 5.18
C GLN A 410 -6.93 -25.38 4.81
N LEU A 411 -5.98 -25.32 5.76
CA LEU A 411 -4.59 -24.91 5.51
C LEU A 411 -3.93 -25.81 4.46
N VAL A 412 -4.02 -27.13 4.61
CA VAL A 412 -3.45 -28.09 3.65
C VAL A 412 -4.12 -27.95 2.28
N ARG A 413 -5.45 -27.85 2.26
CA ARG A 413 -6.24 -27.68 1.03
C ARG A 413 -5.87 -26.42 0.27
N TYR A 414 -5.86 -25.26 0.92
CA TYR A 414 -5.58 -23.97 0.26
C TYR A 414 -4.10 -23.72 0.03
N ARG A 415 -3.21 -24.39 0.77
CA ARG A 415 -1.79 -24.45 0.40
C ARG A 415 -1.61 -25.13 -0.96
N ARG A 416 -2.28 -26.27 -1.19
CA ARG A 416 -2.22 -26.97 -2.47
C ARG A 416 -2.75 -26.09 -3.61
N LYS A 417 -3.96 -25.57 -3.44
CA LYS A 417 -4.60 -24.66 -4.43
C LYS A 417 -3.80 -23.38 -4.69
N GLY A 418 -3.21 -22.78 -3.66
CA GLY A 418 -2.39 -21.58 -3.81
C GLY A 418 -1.11 -21.85 -4.61
N ARG A 419 -0.50 -23.04 -4.46
CA ARG A 419 0.66 -23.43 -5.26
C ARG A 419 0.30 -23.77 -6.70
N GLU A 420 -0.84 -24.42 -6.92
CA GLU A 420 -1.40 -24.65 -8.26
C GLU A 420 -1.63 -23.31 -8.98
N PHE A 421 -2.31 -22.37 -8.32
CA PHE A 421 -2.53 -21.01 -8.85
C PHE A 421 -1.24 -20.26 -9.19
N ILE A 422 -0.22 -20.32 -8.33
CA ILE A 422 1.08 -19.68 -8.63
C ILE A 422 1.78 -20.37 -9.80
N ALA A 423 1.67 -21.69 -9.94
CA ALA A 423 2.31 -22.45 -11.01
C ALA A 423 1.65 -22.21 -12.38
N GLU A 424 0.39 -21.76 -12.42
CA GLU A 424 -0.29 -21.36 -13.66
C GLU A 424 0.26 -20.05 -14.25
N VAL A 425 0.93 -19.22 -13.44
CA VAL A 425 1.50 -17.94 -13.88
C VAL A 425 2.99 -18.10 -14.19
N PRO A 426 3.43 -17.85 -15.45
CA PRO A 426 4.83 -18.00 -15.85
C PRO A 426 5.79 -17.18 -14.98
N GLY A 427 6.88 -17.79 -14.53
CA GLY A 427 7.93 -17.14 -13.72
C GLY A 427 7.58 -16.88 -12.26
N ALA A 428 6.31 -16.99 -11.86
CA ALA A 428 5.88 -16.68 -10.51
C ALA A 428 6.36 -17.72 -9.47
N ILE A 429 6.40 -19.00 -9.84
CA ILE A 429 6.87 -20.05 -8.92
C ILE A 429 8.40 -20.01 -8.77
N GLU A 430 9.12 -19.66 -9.83
CA GLU A 430 10.58 -19.45 -9.82
C GLU A 430 10.94 -18.26 -8.93
N ALA A 431 10.27 -17.12 -9.11
CA ALA A 431 10.43 -15.94 -8.26
C ALA A 431 10.19 -16.28 -6.77
N LEU A 432 9.11 -17.00 -6.46
CA LEU A 432 8.81 -17.42 -5.09
C LEU A 432 9.91 -18.33 -4.50
N ARG A 433 10.47 -19.24 -5.30
CA ARG A 433 11.57 -20.13 -4.90
C ARG A 433 12.89 -19.37 -4.73
N ALA A 434 13.13 -18.35 -5.54
CA ALA A 434 14.27 -17.44 -5.45
C ALA A 434 14.22 -16.51 -4.22
N GLY A 435 13.11 -16.54 -3.47
CA GLY A 435 12.95 -15.75 -2.25
C GLY A 435 12.19 -14.44 -2.46
N GLU A 436 11.57 -14.25 -3.62
CA GLU A 436 10.74 -13.08 -3.87
C GLU A 436 9.37 -13.21 -3.20
N ALA A 437 8.90 -12.09 -2.63
CA ALA A 437 7.62 -12.04 -1.93
C ALA A 437 6.50 -11.41 -2.76
N LEU A 438 6.83 -10.64 -3.78
CA LEU A 438 5.90 -10.15 -4.79
C LEU A 438 6.18 -10.93 -6.07
N LEU A 439 5.13 -11.39 -6.73
CA LEU A 439 5.25 -12.33 -7.85
C LEU A 439 4.82 -11.66 -9.16
N PRO A 440 5.57 -11.86 -10.26
CA PRO A 440 5.20 -11.36 -11.58
C PRO A 440 3.84 -11.92 -12.01
N GLY A 441 3.01 -11.07 -12.61
CA GLY A 441 1.67 -11.43 -13.08
C GLY A 441 0.63 -11.70 -11.99
N ILE A 442 0.99 -11.60 -10.70
CA ILE A 442 0.08 -11.80 -9.56
C ILE A 442 0.06 -10.56 -8.66
N SER A 443 1.18 -10.28 -7.98
CA SER A 443 1.30 -9.11 -7.10
C SER A 443 1.96 -7.92 -7.81
N LEU A 444 2.78 -8.20 -8.82
CA LEU A 444 3.33 -7.22 -9.75
C LEU A 444 2.53 -7.32 -11.06
N LEU A 445 1.83 -6.26 -11.44
CA LEU A 445 1.17 -6.19 -12.74
C LEU A 445 2.22 -6.07 -13.86
N PRO A 446 1.90 -6.41 -15.12
CA PRO A 446 2.85 -6.35 -16.23
C PRO A 446 3.56 -5.00 -16.40
N ASP A 447 2.85 -3.90 -16.09
CA ASP A 447 3.38 -2.53 -16.12
C ASP A 447 4.19 -2.16 -14.86
N ASP A 448 4.06 -2.94 -13.78
CA ASP A 448 4.75 -2.76 -12.49
C ASP A 448 6.00 -3.65 -12.37
N VAL A 449 6.29 -4.49 -13.37
CA VAL A 449 7.57 -5.19 -13.44
C VAL A 449 8.62 -4.09 -13.56
N PRO A 450 9.48 -3.87 -12.55
CA PRO A 450 10.63 -3.01 -12.76
C PRO A 450 11.32 -3.62 -13.96
N VAL A 451 11.56 -2.84 -15.02
CA VAL A 451 12.46 -3.24 -16.10
C VAL A 451 13.68 -3.80 -15.37
N THR A 452 13.80 -5.13 -15.35
CA THR A 452 14.98 -5.75 -14.82
C THR A 452 16.04 -5.19 -15.74
N ARG A 453 16.95 -4.39 -15.18
CA ARG A 453 18.27 -4.28 -15.75
C ARG A 453 18.79 -5.70 -15.69
N ASP A 454 18.42 -6.47 -16.71
CA ASP A 454 18.99 -7.77 -16.95
C ASP A 454 20.49 -7.53 -17.02
N ASP A 455 21.16 -8.41 -16.29
CA ASP A 455 22.57 -8.77 -16.16
C ASP A 455 23.47 -8.60 -17.40
N GLU A 456 23.36 -7.52 -18.18
CA GLU A 456 24.48 -7.00 -18.95
C GLU A 456 25.43 -6.38 -17.93
N SER A 457 26.58 -7.02 -17.78
CA SER A 457 27.75 -6.49 -17.06
C SER A 457 27.77 -4.97 -17.16
N MET A 458 27.67 -4.29 -16.01
CA MET A 458 27.67 -2.84 -15.91
C MET A 458 28.92 -2.29 -16.62
N HIS A 459 28.76 -1.90 -17.88
CA HIS A 459 29.83 -1.46 -18.75
C HIS A 459 30.35 -0.13 -18.23
N ILE A 460 31.63 -0.08 -17.87
CA ILE A 460 32.30 1.16 -17.53
C ILE A 460 32.81 1.72 -18.86
N PRO A 461 32.33 2.89 -19.30
CA PRO A 461 32.66 3.45 -20.60
C PRO A 461 34.17 3.57 -20.77
N ASP A 462 34.70 3.01 -21.85
CA ASP A 462 36.11 3.07 -22.21
C ASP A 462 36.37 4.11 -23.32
N ASP A 463 37.63 4.27 -23.72
CA ASP A 463 38.00 5.29 -24.72
C ASP A 463 37.30 5.10 -26.07
N ARG A 464 36.87 3.88 -26.42
CA ARG A 464 36.16 3.62 -27.68
C ARG A 464 34.73 4.13 -27.65
N ASP A 465 34.07 4.07 -26.51
CA ASP A 465 32.71 4.60 -26.35
C ASP A 465 32.71 6.12 -26.50
N PHE A 466 33.75 6.79 -25.98
CA PHE A 466 33.91 8.22 -26.15
C PHE A 466 34.30 8.61 -27.59
N GLU A 467 35.13 7.84 -28.29
CA GLU A 467 35.39 8.06 -29.72
C GLU A 467 34.14 7.86 -30.57
N ALA A 468 33.31 6.84 -30.26
CA ALA A 468 32.03 6.63 -30.92
C ALA A 468 31.08 7.81 -30.69
N LEU A 469 31.06 8.38 -29.48
CA LEU A 469 30.31 9.59 -29.15
C LEU A 469 30.84 10.82 -29.91
N VAL A 470 32.16 10.98 -30.08
CA VAL A 470 32.74 12.04 -30.92
C VAL A 470 32.28 11.89 -32.36
N ASP A 471 32.35 10.68 -32.92
CA ASP A 471 31.91 10.42 -34.30
C ASP A 471 30.41 10.68 -34.49
N GLU A 472 29.59 10.26 -33.53
CA GLU A 472 28.14 10.50 -33.54
C GLU A 472 27.82 12.00 -33.51
N LEU A 473 28.44 12.76 -32.61
CA LEU A 473 28.22 14.20 -32.49
C LEU A 473 28.81 14.98 -33.66
N ALA A 474 29.97 14.58 -34.18
CA ALA A 474 30.59 15.17 -35.36
C ALA A 474 29.74 14.95 -36.61
N ALA A 475 29.15 13.76 -36.79
CA ALA A 475 28.22 13.50 -37.87
C ALA A 475 26.96 14.39 -37.79
N ARG A 476 26.47 14.67 -36.58
CA ARG A 476 25.30 15.55 -36.36
C ARG A 476 25.60 17.03 -36.59
N HIS A 477 26.84 17.45 -36.39
CA HIS A 477 27.27 18.86 -36.50
C HIS A 477 28.17 19.13 -37.70
N ALA A 478 28.25 18.21 -38.67
CA ALA A 478 29.19 18.25 -39.79
C ALA A 478 29.17 19.55 -40.61
N ASP A 479 28.03 20.24 -40.66
CA ASP A 479 27.85 21.49 -41.40
C ASP A 479 28.27 22.76 -40.61
N THR A 480 28.54 22.62 -39.30
CA THR A 480 28.72 23.74 -38.37
C THR A 480 29.98 23.66 -37.53
N LEU A 481 30.49 22.47 -37.24
CA LEU A 481 31.64 22.24 -36.36
C LEU A 481 32.54 21.17 -36.95
N THR A 482 33.84 21.29 -36.69
CA THR A 482 34.78 20.24 -37.08
C THR A 482 34.72 19.08 -36.09
N ARG A 483 35.13 17.88 -36.53
CA ARG A 483 35.29 16.72 -35.63
C ARG A 483 36.24 17.03 -34.47
N GLU A 484 37.23 17.90 -34.70
CA GLU A 484 38.19 18.36 -33.69
C GLU A 484 37.50 19.19 -32.61
N ASP A 485 36.62 20.13 -32.99
CA ASP A 485 35.82 20.92 -32.03
C ASP A 485 34.92 20.04 -31.15
N VAL A 486 34.35 18.99 -31.73
CA VAL A 486 33.51 18.01 -31.03
C VAL A 486 34.34 17.15 -30.09
N ALA A 487 35.52 16.70 -30.53
CA ALA A 487 36.45 15.92 -29.71
C ALA A 487 36.92 16.72 -28.48
N ASP A 488 37.21 18.00 -28.66
CA ASP A 488 37.62 18.91 -27.59
C ASP A 488 36.51 19.09 -26.54
N ALA A 489 35.26 19.27 -26.97
CA ALA A 489 34.13 19.40 -26.05
C ALA A 489 33.86 18.12 -25.26
N VAL A 490 33.92 16.95 -25.91
CA VAL A 490 33.76 15.64 -25.25
C VAL A 490 34.90 15.37 -24.28
N SER A 491 36.15 15.67 -24.66
CA SER A 491 37.33 15.52 -23.80
C SER A 491 37.29 16.43 -22.57
N ALA A 492 36.95 17.71 -22.75
CA ALA A 492 36.82 18.67 -21.65
C ALA A 492 35.68 18.29 -20.68
N ALA A 493 34.53 17.84 -21.21
CA ALA A 493 33.43 17.33 -20.41
C ALA A 493 33.83 16.08 -19.62
N ARG A 494 34.57 15.16 -20.25
CA ARG A 494 35.08 13.94 -19.62
C ARG A 494 36.04 14.26 -18.48
N SER A 495 37.07 15.07 -18.71
CA SER A 495 38.03 15.44 -17.66
C SER A 495 37.36 16.10 -16.45
N ARG A 496 36.42 17.02 -16.70
CA ARG A 496 35.70 17.71 -15.62
C ARG A 496 34.83 16.77 -14.78
N LEU A 497 34.14 15.84 -15.43
CA LEU A 497 33.17 14.96 -14.79
C LEU A 497 33.82 13.69 -14.21
N SER A 498 34.92 13.20 -14.79
CA SER A 498 35.63 12.01 -14.30
C SER A 498 36.25 12.23 -12.92
N GLU A 499 36.72 13.44 -12.62
CA GLU A 499 37.34 13.76 -11.33
C GLU A 499 36.33 13.79 -10.17
N HIS A 500 35.04 14.02 -10.46
CA HIS A 500 34.01 14.26 -9.45
C HIS A 500 32.88 13.21 -9.45
N SER A 501 32.90 12.25 -10.37
CA SER A 501 31.83 11.24 -10.48
C SER A 501 32.04 10.08 -9.51
N HIS A 502 31.11 9.91 -8.58
CA HIS A 502 31.02 8.73 -7.71
C HIS A 502 30.37 7.51 -8.38
N HIS A 503 29.86 7.67 -9.60
CA HIS A 503 29.17 6.65 -10.38
C HIS A 503 29.72 6.61 -11.82
N PRO A 504 30.86 5.91 -12.05
CA PRO A 504 31.53 5.86 -13.35
C PRO A 504 30.65 5.22 -14.45
N GLU A 505 29.66 4.40 -14.09
CA GLU A 505 28.71 3.76 -15.00
C GLU A 505 27.77 4.73 -15.73
N PHE A 506 27.66 5.98 -15.26
CA PHE A 506 26.84 7.02 -15.93
C PHE A 506 27.69 8.07 -16.63
N LEU A 507 29.02 7.90 -16.65
CA LEU A 507 29.94 8.93 -17.09
C LEU A 507 29.72 9.28 -18.57
N GLU A 508 29.51 8.29 -19.43
CA GLU A 508 29.22 8.50 -20.86
C GLU A 508 27.99 9.38 -21.08
N VAL A 509 26.88 9.10 -20.39
CA VAL A 509 25.63 9.86 -20.53
C VAL A 509 25.80 11.30 -20.04
N LEU A 510 26.50 11.48 -18.92
CA LEU A 510 26.76 12.80 -18.34
C LEU A 510 27.72 13.62 -19.23
N VAL A 511 28.74 12.98 -19.78
CA VAL A 511 29.68 13.59 -20.74
C VAL A 511 28.96 13.95 -22.04
N ALA A 512 28.14 13.05 -22.58
CA ALA A 512 27.36 13.31 -23.79
C ALA A 512 26.41 14.49 -23.62
N ARG A 513 25.75 14.61 -22.45
CA ARG A 513 24.90 15.76 -22.15
C ARG A 513 25.71 17.05 -22.06
N ALA A 514 26.78 17.06 -21.27
CA ALA A 514 27.59 18.25 -21.06
C ALA A 514 28.30 18.71 -22.34
N ALA A 515 28.76 17.77 -23.18
CA ALA A 515 29.34 18.06 -24.49
C ALA A 515 28.30 18.65 -25.44
N ARG A 516 27.06 18.13 -25.46
CA ARG A 516 25.97 18.73 -26.27
C ARG A 516 25.63 20.15 -25.83
N GLU A 517 25.63 20.43 -24.52
CA GLU A 517 25.42 21.77 -23.98
C GLU A 517 26.56 22.72 -24.43
N ASP A 518 27.83 22.32 -24.32
CA ASP A 518 28.99 23.12 -24.77
C ASP A 518 29.00 23.36 -26.29
N LEU A 519 28.67 22.32 -27.07
CA LEU A 519 28.61 22.42 -28.54
C LEU A 519 27.45 23.32 -28.99
N ALA A 520 26.31 23.28 -28.30
CA ALA A 520 25.20 24.19 -28.57
C ALA A 520 25.60 25.66 -28.34
N ASP A 521 26.35 25.94 -27.27
CA ASP A 521 26.87 27.29 -26.98
C ASP A 521 27.88 27.75 -28.05
N ARG A 522 28.75 26.85 -28.54
CA ARG A 522 29.72 27.16 -29.61
C ARG A 522 29.04 27.44 -30.95
N VAL A 523 28.01 26.68 -31.30
CA VAL A 523 27.22 26.92 -32.53
C VAL A 523 26.46 28.25 -32.44
N ALA A 524 25.87 28.55 -31.27
CA ALA A 524 25.20 29.82 -31.02
C ALA A 524 26.16 31.03 -31.13
N ALA A 525 27.41 30.88 -30.67
CA ALA A 525 28.44 31.92 -30.77
C ALA A 525 28.89 32.21 -32.22
N GLN A 526 28.75 31.24 -33.14
CA GLN A 526 29.07 31.40 -34.57
C GLN A 526 27.88 31.92 -35.41
N GLY A 527 26.77 32.29 -34.77
CA GLY A 527 25.56 32.79 -35.45
C GLY A 527 24.70 31.69 -36.08
N GLY A 528 25.00 30.41 -35.80
CA GLY A 528 24.14 29.28 -36.12
C GLY A 528 23.07 29.09 -35.05
N SER A 529 21.84 28.74 -35.45
CA SER A 529 20.80 28.36 -34.48
C SER A 529 21.25 27.08 -33.77
N PRO A 530 21.28 27.04 -32.42
CA PRO A 530 21.66 25.84 -31.69
C PRO A 530 20.60 24.77 -31.96
N LEU A 531 21.03 23.68 -32.62
CA LEU A 531 20.21 22.60 -33.16
C LEU A 531 19.37 23.03 -34.38
N GLY A 532 19.69 22.47 -35.55
CA GLY A 532 18.95 22.68 -36.81
C GLY A 532 17.54 22.07 -36.85
N VAL A 533 16.87 21.91 -35.71
CA VAL A 533 15.49 21.44 -35.59
C VAL A 533 14.68 22.55 -34.94
N ARG A 534 13.71 23.12 -35.65
CA ARG A 534 12.86 24.19 -35.11
C ARG A 534 11.71 23.59 -34.32
N THR A 535 11.57 23.94 -33.04
CA THR A 535 10.43 23.48 -32.24
C THR A 535 9.21 24.37 -32.50
N LEU A 536 8.19 23.80 -33.16
CA LEU A 536 6.91 24.44 -33.47
C LEU A 536 5.83 23.94 -32.49
N VAL A 537 5.15 24.86 -31.80
CA VAL A 537 4.07 24.53 -30.88
C VAL A 537 2.75 25.10 -31.38
N PHE A 538 1.77 24.23 -31.65
CA PHE A 538 0.42 24.61 -32.06
C PHE A 538 -0.54 24.61 -30.86
N VAL A 539 -1.16 25.75 -30.58
CA VAL A 539 -2.04 25.94 -29.41
C VAL A 539 -3.48 26.24 -29.84
N SER A 540 -4.46 25.53 -29.26
CA SER A 540 -5.90 25.79 -29.51
C SER A 540 -6.69 25.88 -28.18
N THR A 541 -7.68 26.78 -28.11
CA THR A 541 -8.48 27.03 -26.89
C THR A 541 -9.66 26.08 -26.72
N HIS A 542 -10.25 25.63 -27.83
CA HIS A 542 -11.42 24.78 -27.88
C HIS A 542 -11.22 23.75 -28.99
N ASP A 543 -11.27 22.48 -28.62
CA ASP A 543 -11.09 21.32 -29.50
C ASP A 543 -9.71 21.23 -30.20
N SER A 544 -8.98 20.19 -29.83
CA SER A 544 -7.65 19.84 -30.34
C SER A 544 -7.55 19.60 -31.86
N VAL A 545 -8.68 19.56 -32.57
CA VAL A 545 -8.72 19.19 -34.00
C VAL A 545 -7.86 20.13 -34.85
N ARG A 546 -7.91 21.45 -34.63
CA ARG A 546 -7.10 22.42 -35.40
C ARG A 546 -5.60 22.21 -35.17
N SER A 547 -5.17 22.09 -33.92
CA SER A 547 -3.76 21.87 -33.57
C SER A 547 -3.24 20.52 -34.04
N ARG A 548 -4.09 19.48 -34.08
CA ARG A 548 -3.71 18.16 -34.62
C ARG A 548 -3.58 18.16 -36.14
N ILE A 549 -4.49 18.81 -36.86
CA ILE A 549 -4.38 18.96 -38.32
C ILE A 549 -3.11 19.76 -38.68
N ALA A 550 -2.84 20.84 -37.95
CA ALA A 550 -1.64 21.65 -38.17
C ALA A 550 -0.36 20.87 -37.85
N ALA A 551 -0.35 20.12 -36.75
CA ALA A 551 0.78 19.28 -36.39
C ALA A 551 1.05 18.18 -37.43
N ALA A 552 -0.01 17.52 -37.91
CA ALA A 552 0.10 16.49 -38.95
C ALA A 552 0.70 17.04 -40.25
N TRP A 553 0.26 18.21 -40.72
CA TRP A 553 0.86 18.85 -41.89
C TRP A 553 2.32 19.25 -41.64
N ALA A 554 2.65 19.78 -40.46
CA ALA A 554 3.99 20.24 -40.15
C ALA A 554 4.98 19.07 -40.04
N GLU A 555 4.58 17.96 -39.41
CA GLU A 555 5.39 16.74 -39.36
C GLU A 555 5.55 16.13 -40.76
N HIS A 556 4.46 16.08 -41.54
CA HIS A 556 4.47 15.48 -42.87
C HIS A 556 5.36 16.25 -43.85
N LEU A 557 5.30 17.59 -43.84
CA LEU A 557 6.03 18.44 -44.78
C LEU A 557 7.44 18.82 -44.27
N GLY A 558 7.61 19.04 -42.97
CA GLY A 558 8.89 19.44 -42.38
C GLY A 558 9.80 18.27 -42.03
N GLY A 559 9.24 17.07 -41.81
CA GLY A 559 9.99 15.86 -41.49
C GLY A 559 10.94 16.05 -40.31
N ARG A 560 12.20 15.61 -40.48
CA ARG A 560 13.25 15.67 -39.45
C ARG A 560 13.77 17.08 -39.12
N HIS A 561 13.30 18.12 -39.84
CA HIS A 561 13.79 19.50 -39.69
C HIS A 561 12.95 20.32 -38.71
N VAL A 562 11.83 19.77 -38.21
CA VAL A 562 10.94 20.41 -37.24
C VAL A 562 10.57 19.44 -36.12
N ASP A 563 10.55 19.94 -34.88
CA ASP A 563 9.98 19.24 -33.72
C ASP A 563 8.60 19.84 -33.47
N VAL A 564 7.54 19.05 -33.60
CA VAL A 564 6.16 19.55 -33.59
C VAL A 564 5.45 19.10 -32.32
N ARG A 565 4.84 20.05 -31.60
CA ARG A 565 4.07 19.76 -30.38
C ARG A 565 2.73 20.45 -30.38
N THR A 566 1.79 19.92 -29.60
CA THR A 566 0.46 20.51 -29.42
C THR A 566 0.19 20.80 -27.95
N ALA A 567 -0.52 21.90 -27.67
CA ALA A 567 -0.91 22.29 -26.32
C ALA A 567 -2.36 22.80 -26.25
N GLY A 568 -3.04 22.52 -25.14
CA GLY A 568 -4.44 22.92 -24.89
C GLY A 568 -4.91 22.67 -23.44
N PRO A 569 -6.03 23.27 -23.01
CA PRO A 569 -6.50 23.24 -21.62
C PRO A 569 -7.17 21.92 -21.17
N GLU A 570 -7.56 21.02 -22.09
CA GLU A 570 -8.10 19.69 -21.75
C GLU A 570 -7.26 18.58 -22.40
N PRO A 571 -6.86 17.52 -21.66
CA PRO A 571 -6.26 16.34 -22.27
C PRO A 571 -7.30 15.60 -23.11
N LEU A 572 -6.91 15.34 -24.36
CA LEU A 572 -7.69 14.71 -25.44
C LEU A 572 -8.62 13.56 -24.98
N GLY A 573 -9.94 13.76 -25.12
CA GLY A 573 -10.93 12.69 -25.09
C GLY A 573 -11.23 12.19 -26.52
N HIS A 574 -10.92 10.91 -26.78
CA HIS A 574 -11.20 10.11 -27.99
C HIS A 574 -10.79 10.71 -29.34
N ASP A 575 -9.96 9.97 -30.09
CA ASP A 575 -9.64 10.26 -31.50
C ASP A 575 -10.92 10.44 -32.33
N ASN A 576 -11.07 11.58 -33.00
CA ASN A 576 -12.19 11.83 -33.91
C ASN A 576 -11.90 11.14 -35.26
N PRO A 577 -12.56 10.01 -35.59
CA PRO A 577 -12.25 9.24 -36.79
C PRO A 577 -12.52 10.01 -38.10
N LEU A 578 -13.26 11.13 -38.05
CA LEU A 578 -13.46 12.00 -39.21
C LEU A 578 -12.19 12.79 -39.58
N VAL A 579 -11.36 13.16 -38.61
CA VAL A 579 -10.13 13.93 -38.85
C VAL A 579 -9.08 13.05 -39.53
N GLU A 580 -8.91 11.83 -39.03
CA GLU A 580 -8.03 10.82 -39.64
C GLU A 580 -8.44 10.52 -41.08
N ARG A 581 -9.75 10.34 -41.34
CA ARG A 581 -10.28 10.14 -42.69
C ARG A 581 -9.99 11.32 -43.62
N VAL A 582 -10.16 12.56 -43.14
CA VAL A 582 -9.96 13.77 -43.95
C VAL A 582 -8.48 14.02 -44.24
N LEU A 583 -7.57 13.73 -43.31
CA LEU A 583 -6.12 13.80 -43.55
C LEU A 583 -5.63 12.69 -44.51
N ALA A 584 -6.16 11.47 -44.36
CA ALA A 584 -5.84 10.35 -45.25
C ALA A 584 -6.21 10.61 -46.72
N GLU A 585 -7.24 11.41 -47.00
CA GLU A 585 -7.60 11.83 -48.37
C GLU A 585 -6.45 12.59 -49.08
N GLN A 586 -5.55 13.22 -48.33
CA GLN A 586 -4.37 13.94 -48.85
C GLN A 586 -3.06 13.18 -48.60
N GLY A 587 -3.12 11.94 -48.11
CA GLY A 587 -1.93 11.14 -47.78
C GLY A 587 -1.17 11.61 -46.53
N VAL A 588 -1.76 12.48 -45.70
CA VAL A 588 -1.13 13.01 -44.49
C VAL A 588 -1.46 12.08 -43.31
N PRO A 589 -0.47 11.44 -42.66
CA PRO A 589 -0.72 10.64 -41.47
C PRO A 589 -1.06 11.55 -40.28
N LEU A 590 -1.93 11.09 -39.38
CA LEU A 590 -2.22 11.82 -38.15
C LEU A 590 -0.98 11.84 -37.25
N ALA A 591 -0.55 13.03 -36.85
CA ALA A 591 0.62 13.23 -35.99
C ALA A 591 0.52 12.43 -34.68
N GLN A 592 1.64 11.81 -34.27
CA GLN A 592 1.81 11.22 -32.94
C GLN A 592 2.20 12.26 -31.87
N ALA A 593 2.21 13.54 -32.23
CA ALA A 593 2.61 14.66 -31.38
C ALA A 593 2.06 14.53 -29.94
N GLY A 594 2.96 14.66 -28.96
CA GLY A 594 2.60 14.71 -27.55
C GLY A 594 1.64 15.87 -27.28
N HIS A 595 0.68 15.63 -26.39
CA HIS A 595 -0.20 16.66 -25.85
C HIS A 595 0.30 17.03 -24.46
N ASP A 596 0.98 18.17 -24.36
CA ASP A 596 1.52 18.67 -23.11
C ASP A 596 0.66 19.82 -22.55
N VAL A 597 0.69 20.01 -21.23
CA VAL A 597 -0.03 21.11 -20.57
C VAL A 597 0.70 22.43 -20.87
N ALA A 598 -0.05 23.45 -21.28
CA ALA A 598 0.44 24.66 -21.96
C ALA A 598 1.59 25.42 -21.28
N ASP A 599 1.72 25.39 -19.94
CA ASP A 599 2.75 26.18 -19.25
C ASP A 599 4.18 25.63 -19.43
N ASP A 600 4.37 24.30 -19.52
CA ASP A 600 5.71 23.72 -19.51
C ASP A 600 6.36 23.68 -20.91
N VAL A 601 5.57 23.71 -21.99
CA VAL A 601 6.04 23.46 -23.37
C VAL A 601 6.21 24.70 -24.23
N VAL A 602 5.51 25.78 -23.89
CA VAL A 602 5.66 27.06 -24.61
C VAL A 602 7.06 27.66 -24.36
N HIS A 603 7.70 27.35 -23.22
CA HIS A 603 9.06 27.83 -22.91
C HIS A 603 10.16 27.20 -23.78
N SER A 604 9.96 25.98 -24.29
CA SER A 604 10.89 25.29 -25.17
C SER A 604 10.68 25.56 -26.66
N ALA A 605 9.62 26.30 -27.03
CA ALA A 605 9.25 26.53 -28.42
C ALA A 605 10.10 27.62 -29.08
N ASP A 606 10.57 27.39 -30.30
CA ASP A 606 11.15 28.46 -31.13
C ASP A 606 10.05 29.34 -31.75
N MET A 607 8.90 28.71 -32.06
CA MET A 607 7.72 29.40 -32.56
C MET A 607 6.43 28.84 -31.97
N VAL A 608 5.54 29.75 -31.60
CA VAL A 608 4.21 29.45 -31.05
C VAL A 608 3.16 29.88 -32.07
N ILE A 609 2.31 28.94 -32.49
CA ILE A 609 1.22 29.17 -33.44
C ILE A 609 -0.11 29.07 -32.69
N GLU A 610 -0.80 30.21 -32.59
CA GLU A 610 -2.08 30.36 -31.92
C GLU A 610 -3.23 30.11 -32.91
N LEU A 611 -3.99 29.04 -32.70
CA LEU A 611 -5.12 28.61 -33.54
C LEU A 611 -6.44 28.95 -32.84
N GLY A 612 -6.91 30.19 -33.01
CA GLY A 612 -8.10 30.69 -32.30
C GLY A 612 -7.93 30.75 -30.78
N ALA A 613 -6.69 30.74 -30.29
CA ALA A 613 -6.32 30.81 -28.89
C ALA A 613 -5.74 32.18 -28.51
N ASP A 614 -6.00 32.65 -27.29
CA ASP A 614 -5.28 33.78 -26.71
C ASP A 614 -4.30 33.24 -25.67
N VAL A 615 -3.02 33.23 -26.02
CA VAL A 615 -1.95 32.65 -25.20
C VAL A 615 -1.07 33.80 -24.68
N PRO A 616 -0.70 33.84 -23.39
CA PRO A 616 0.25 34.83 -22.88
C PRO A 616 1.55 34.83 -23.70
N ARG A 617 1.98 36.00 -24.16
CA ARG A 617 3.22 36.12 -24.95
C ARG A 617 4.44 35.74 -24.11
N VAL A 618 5.31 34.91 -24.67
CA VAL A 618 6.59 34.55 -24.04
C VAL A 618 7.70 35.44 -24.60
N PRO A 619 8.47 36.16 -23.75
CA PRO A 619 9.56 37.01 -24.19
C PRO A 619 10.61 36.22 -25.01
N GLY A 620 11.02 36.78 -26.15
CA GLY A 620 12.07 36.18 -27.01
C GLY A 620 11.59 35.11 -27.99
N ARG A 621 10.30 34.74 -28.01
CA ARG A 621 9.75 33.75 -28.95
C ARG A 621 8.89 34.41 -30.03
N ARG A 622 8.88 33.83 -31.23
CA ARG A 622 8.03 34.32 -32.33
C ARG A 622 6.62 33.73 -32.16
N HIS A 623 5.63 34.61 -32.09
CA HIS A 623 4.22 34.24 -32.02
C HIS A 623 3.54 34.54 -33.35
N VAL A 624 2.76 33.59 -33.86
CA VAL A 624 1.95 33.75 -35.07
C VAL A 624 0.52 33.37 -34.73
N ARG A 625 -0.44 34.24 -35.08
CA ARG A 625 -1.86 33.98 -34.86
C ARG A 625 -2.54 33.65 -36.17
N TRP A 626 -3.23 32.52 -36.21
CA TRP A 626 -4.08 32.13 -37.33
C TRP A 626 -5.54 32.16 -36.90
N ASP A 627 -6.33 32.94 -37.64
CA ASP A 627 -7.78 32.95 -37.50
C ASP A 627 -8.38 31.85 -38.36
N ILE A 628 -8.68 30.71 -37.74
CA ILE A 628 -9.19 29.51 -38.40
C ILE A 628 -10.54 29.13 -37.78
N ALA A 629 -11.54 28.95 -38.65
CA ALA A 629 -12.88 28.57 -38.25
C ALA A 629 -12.89 27.26 -37.44
N ASP A 630 -13.69 27.22 -36.37
CA ASP A 630 -13.81 26.03 -35.52
C ASP A 630 -14.51 24.88 -36.26
N PRO A 631 -13.87 23.70 -36.42
CA PRO A 631 -14.46 22.55 -37.09
C PRO A 631 -15.40 21.73 -36.19
N HIS A 632 -15.50 22.00 -34.87
CA HIS A 632 -16.26 21.18 -33.94
C HIS A 632 -17.76 21.10 -34.32
N GLY A 633 -18.28 19.87 -34.41
CA GLY A 633 -19.69 19.60 -34.72
C GLY A 633 -20.14 19.94 -36.16
N LYS A 634 -19.21 20.29 -37.06
CA LYS A 634 -19.52 20.64 -38.46
C LYS A 634 -19.43 19.43 -39.39
N SER A 635 -19.95 19.57 -40.62
CA SER A 635 -19.92 18.51 -41.64
C SER A 635 -18.51 18.19 -42.11
N VAL A 636 -18.32 17.00 -42.71
CA VAL A 636 -17.03 16.56 -43.27
C VAL A 636 -16.46 17.56 -44.27
N ASP A 637 -17.30 18.21 -45.08
CA ASP A 637 -16.86 19.24 -46.04
C ASP A 637 -16.33 20.52 -45.35
N ALA A 638 -16.81 20.84 -44.15
CA ALA A 638 -16.26 21.93 -43.36
C ALA A 638 -14.88 21.56 -42.79
N ILE A 639 -14.70 20.31 -42.37
CA ILE A 639 -13.40 19.80 -41.88
C ILE A 639 -12.38 19.76 -43.04
N ARG A 640 -12.79 19.39 -44.26
CA ARG A 640 -11.93 19.47 -45.46
C ARG A 640 -11.45 20.89 -45.75
N ARG A 641 -12.33 21.88 -45.70
CA ARG A 641 -11.95 23.30 -45.87
C ARG A 641 -10.94 23.76 -44.81
N VAL A 642 -11.12 23.34 -43.56
CA VAL A 642 -10.18 23.65 -42.47
C VAL A 642 -8.84 22.93 -42.67
N ARG A 643 -8.83 21.67 -43.12
CA ARG A 643 -7.62 20.92 -43.50
C ARG A 643 -6.82 21.68 -44.55
N ASP A 644 -7.47 22.14 -45.61
CA ASP A 644 -6.83 22.77 -46.76
C ASP A 644 -6.26 24.15 -46.39
N ASP A 645 -7.02 24.97 -45.66
CA ASP A 645 -6.56 26.28 -45.13
C ASP A 645 -5.37 26.13 -44.18
N ILE A 646 -5.40 25.14 -43.28
CA ILE A 646 -4.25 24.85 -42.40
C ILE A 646 -3.05 24.36 -43.21
N GLY A 647 -3.26 23.49 -44.20
CA GLY A 647 -2.20 22.97 -45.07
C GLY A 647 -1.44 24.08 -45.79
N GLU A 648 -2.16 25.03 -46.42
CA GLU A 648 -1.54 26.17 -47.10
C GLU A 648 -0.72 27.05 -46.15
N ARG A 649 -1.23 27.30 -44.95
CA ARG A 649 -0.54 28.11 -43.93
C ARG A 649 0.70 27.42 -43.39
N VAL A 650 0.67 26.10 -43.20
CA VAL A 650 1.83 25.32 -42.78
C VAL A 650 2.88 25.28 -43.89
N CYS A 651 2.50 25.13 -45.16
CA CYS A 651 3.43 25.24 -46.29
C CYS A 651 4.16 26.59 -46.29
N GLY A 652 3.42 27.70 -46.26
CA GLY A 652 4.02 29.04 -46.23
C GLY A 652 4.88 29.28 -44.98
N LEU A 653 4.47 28.73 -43.84
CA LEU A 653 5.27 28.77 -42.62
C LEU A 653 6.62 28.04 -42.79
N LEU A 654 6.64 26.85 -43.37
CA LEU A 654 7.88 26.09 -43.56
C LEU A 654 8.80 26.76 -44.60
N GLU A 655 8.24 27.38 -45.64
CA GLU A 655 8.98 28.18 -46.62
C GLU A 655 9.65 29.41 -45.97
N ASP A 656 8.92 30.17 -45.15
CA ASP A 656 9.46 31.28 -44.36
C ASP A 656 10.58 30.85 -43.41
N LEU A 657 10.52 29.59 -42.95
CA LEU A 657 11.54 29.01 -42.09
C LEU A 657 12.73 28.43 -42.87
N GLY A 658 12.74 28.50 -44.20
CA GLY A 658 13.81 27.92 -45.02
C GLY A 658 13.88 26.39 -44.94
N VAL A 659 12.82 25.75 -44.47
CA VAL A 659 12.67 24.29 -44.45
C VAL A 659 12.14 23.89 -45.82
N GLY A 660 13.03 23.88 -46.82
CA GLY A 660 12.69 23.72 -48.23
C GLY A 660 12.56 22.26 -48.66
N GLY A 661 11.33 21.86 -49.00
CA GLY A 661 11.00 20.57 -49.62
C GLY A 661 9.52 20.42 -49.97
N ALA A 662 8.80 21.51 -50.22
CA ALA A 662 7.35 21.48 -50.43
C ALA A 662 6.99 21.60 -51.92
N ARG A 663 7.19 20.51 -52.68
CA ARG A 663 6.41 20.06 -53.85
C ARG A 663 7.18 18.95 -54.57
N SER A 664 6.88 17.70 -54.22
CA SER A 664 6.94 16.56 -55.14
C SER A 664 5.83 15.57 -54.80
#